data_AF-A0A1T5LP07-F1
#
_entry.id   AF-A0A1T5LP07-F1
#
_cell.length_a   1.000
_cell.length_b   1.000
_cell.length_c   1.000
_cell.angle_alpha   90.00
_cell.angle_beta   90.00
_cell.angle_gamma   90.00
#
_symmetry.space_group_name_H-M   'P 1'
#
loop_
_entity.id
_entity.type
_entity.pdbx_description
1 polymer ?
#
loop_
_entity_poly.entity_id
_entity_poly.type
_entity_poly.pdbx_seq_one_letter_code
_entity_poly.pdbx_strand_id
1 'polypeptide(L)'
;MKPHSVQSFPVRSLPTRPGRSWQLRVSMLLALPLLAWSADAWSQQACDGPIPGGVASGTLAFACGNNAQASGNGANAIGSQAVAQGQGASAVGGWFDANNNGVLDPGETVNAVGIGATAVGAGANAGQNRATALGAGSVATADSATALGTQASAQAINSVALGNNATVSAIANNGIAIGNGSNSNGDAAAALGNNAAATGVGAMSFGGGSIANGEGATAFGLNANASGFSSVAIGAQSTVSADAGTAVGNFAQATGIGASALGYDARATTLGSTAIGGGARGQGESSTALGALAEALNTNTIAIGFQSTAAGTNSIVMGTNAEVTAAGVNGIAIGNGSRADNQDATSVGTGADANGQNSVAVGTNAQALGPNASAIGDTAVAQGSNSVALGSSARATGNVSTALGQNTVASGTRSVALGQSADATATDSLAVGNNAQATATDAVSLGRAANAAQASSMALGTTASATAVNSVALGAGSLADRANSVSVGTAASQRQIINLAAGVQGTDAVNVSQLNPLALALGGGSSYAGGIFTAPTYVIQGASYTNVGAAFAAVDTQLSVLGQRIDDIALTPGPQGPAGPQGPAGPTGPTGPQGQAGDDGAQGPQGPQGPQGPQGPGGPGGGTDELAVGYDNDQRRQITLQGDGGSRIGNVADGVQAGDAVNRGQLDAARTAATSSAQQYTDARETEIRNDVAAGDAATLTSANAYTDARFQQAVAAPMAAIDDLRSNMEWRFEKTDQRIERQGAMNAAMLTMATSTAGVRTQNRVGVGVGMQGSEQALSVGYQRAISDRATVTFGGAFSGSESSAGVGVGFGW
;
A
#
# COMPACT_ATOMS: atom_id res chain seq x y z
N MET A 1 -12.72 -24.89 -23.32
CA MET A 1 -12.31 -24.29 -24.61
C MET A 1 -10.81 -24.48 -24.79
N LYS A 2 -10.38 -24.72 -26.03
CA LYS A 2 -9.06 -25.23 -26.49
C LYS A 2 -7.84 -24.39 -26.04
N PRO A 3 -6.63 -24.98 -25.94
CA PRO A 3 -5.38 -24.23 -25.84
C PRO A 3 -4.98 -23.67 -27.22
N HIS A 4 -4.58 -22.40 -27.24
CA HIS A 4 -4.19 -21.67 -28.45
C HIS A 4 -2.78 -22.04 -28.91
N SER A 5 -2.70 -22.29 -30.21
CA SER A 5 -1.53 -22.56 -31.04
C SER A 5 -0.64 -21.33 -31.23
N VAL A 6 0.68 -21.55 -31.15
CA VAL A 6 1.73 -20.62 -31.56
C VAL A 6 1.67 -20.41 -33.08
N GLN A 7 1.48 -19.16 -33.53
CA GLN A 7 1.55 -18.76 -34.93
C GLN A 7 3.00 -18.43 -35.33
N SER A 8 3.45 -19.10 -36.39
CA SER A 8 4.66 -18.81 -37.15
C SER A 8 4.44 -17.63 -38.08
N PHE A 9 5.38 -16.68 -38.13
CA PHE A 9 5.42 -15.60 -39.12
C PHE A 9 6.28 -16.00 -40.34
N PRO A 10 5.99 -15.46 -41.54
CA PRO A 10 6.45 -15.98 -42.82
C PRO A 10 7.76 -15.33 -43.29
N VAL A 11 8.63 -16.14 -43.89
CA VAL A 11 9.82 -15.67 -44.60
C VAL A 11 9.39 -15.17 -45.99
N ARG A 12 9.59 -13.87 -46.24
CA ARG A 12 9.31 -13.22 -47.53
C ARG A 12 10.60 -13.16 -48.35
N SER A 13 10.49 -13.70 -49.56
CA SER A 13 11.49 -13.75 -50.63
C SER A 13 11.86 -12.39 -51.23
N LEU A 14 13.13 -12.20 -51.59
CA LEU A 14 13.69 -11.15 -52.46
C LEU A 14 14.73 -11.80 -53.42
N PRO A 15 15.10 -11.17 -54.55
CA PRO A 15 15.05 -11.78 -55.87
C PRO A 15 16.42 -12.16 -56.46
N THR A 16 16.34 -12.86 -57.58
CA THR A 16 17.41 -13.50 -58.36
C THR A 16 18.13 -12.59 -59.37
N ARG A 17 19.48 -12.75 -59.41
CA ARG A 17 20.45 -12.71 -60.57
C ARG A 17 20.92 -11.35 -61.14
N PRO A 18 22.08 -11.26 -61.86
CA PRO A 18 23.14 -12.27 -62.15
C PRO A 18 24.63 -11.82 -62.01
N GLY A 19 25.49 -12.79 -61.67
CA GLY A 19 26.79 -13.11 -62.31
C GLY A 19 27.89 -12.04 -62.48
N ARG A 20 28.91 -12.07 -61.62
CA ARG A 20 30.34 -11.98 -62.02
C ARG A 20 31.21 -12.87 -61.13
N SER A 21 32.03 -13.65 -61.79
CA SER A 21 32.91 -14.70 -61.27
C SER A 21 34.22 -14.15 -60.72
N TRP A 22 34.53 -14.40 -59.44
CA TRP A 22 35.89 -14.50 -58.91
C TRP A 22 35.94 -15.69 -57.96
N GLN A 23 36.66 -16.74 -58.35
CA GLN A 23 36.88 -17.91 -57.51
C GLN A 23 37.99 -17.62 -56.50
N LEU A 24 37.68 -17.73 -55.20
CA LEU A 24 38.70 -17.92 -54.16
C LEU A 24 38.62 -19.36 -53.66
N ARG A 25 39.67 -20.13 -53.96
CA ARG A 25 39.92 -21.44 -53.36
C ARG A 25 40.52 -21.22 -51.96
N VAL A 26 39.84 -21.69 -50.93
CA VAL A 26 40.43 -21.91 -49.60
C VAL A 26 40.86 -23.37 -49.55
N SER A 27 42.16 -23.62 -49.59
CA SER A 27 42.75 -24.92 -49.30
C SER A 27 43.41 -24.84 -47.93
N MET A 28 42.78 -25.48 -46.93
CA MET A 28 43.41 -25.86 -45.68
C MET A 28 44.49 -26.90 -45.97
N LEU A 29 45.72 -26.64 -45.51
CA LEU A 29 46.78 -27.65 -45.44
C LEU A 29 47.36 -27.63 -44.02
N LEU A 30 46.93 -28.60 -43.21
CA LEU A 30 47.62 -29.04 -42.00
C LEU A 30 48.71 -30.00 -42.46
N ALA A 31 49.97 -29.65 -42.23
CA ALA A 31 51.10 -30.55 -42.46
C ALA A 31 52.00 -30.55 -41.21
N LEU A 32 51.90 -31.64 -40.45
CA LEU A 32 53.00 -32.13 -39.61
C LEU A 32 54.09 -32.71 -40.52
N PRO A 33 55.35 -32.65 -40.10
CA PRO A 33 56.14 -33.88 -40.15
C PRO A 33 56.95 -34.11 -38.88
N LEU A 34 56.66 -35.24 -38.23
CA LEU A 34 57.65 -36.06 -37.52
C LEU A 34 58.45 -36.80 -38.60
N LEU A 35 59.71 -36.44 -38.82
CA LEU A 35 60.70 -37.31 -39.47
C LEU A 35 62.09 -36.83 -39.01
N ALA A 36 62.69 -37.60 -38.10
CA ALA A 36 64.12 -37.56 -37.85
C ALA A 36 64.83 -38.02 -39.12
N TRP A 37 65.67 -37.16 -39.71
CA TRP A 37 66.64 -37.56 -40.73
C TRP A 37 67.92 -36.75 -40.59
N SER A 38 69.01 -37.44 -40.89
CA SER A 38 70.40 -37.17 -40.58
C SER A 38 70.88 -35.76 -40.93
N ALA A 39 71.63 -35.19 -39.98
CA ALA A 39 72.59 -34.13 -40.20
C ALA A 39 73.63 -34.55 -41.27
N ASP A 40 74.23 -33.55 -41.90
CA ASP A 40 75.28 -33.59 -42.91
C ASP A 40 74.81 -33.56 -44.37
N ALA A 41 75.07 -32.40 -45.01
CA ALA A 41 75.34 -32.19 -46.45
C ALA A 41 74.42 -31.26 -47.30
N TRP A 42 73.46 -30.50 -46.75
CA TRP A 42 72.65 -29.55 -47.57
C TRP A 42 72.59 -28.09 -47.08
N SER A 43 73.44 -27.66 -46.13
CA SER A 43 73.36 -26.28 -45.58
C SER A 43 74.43 -25.29 -46.10
N GLN A 44 75.42 -25.69 -46.90
CA GLN A 44 76.49 -24.76 -47.32
C GLN A 44 76.25 -24.10 -48.70
N GLN A 45 75.49 -24.69 -49.61
CA GLN A 45 75.51 -24.25 -51.02
C GLN A 45 74.68 -23.00 -51.35
N ALA A 46 73.86 -22.50 -50.42
CA ALA A 46 73.05 -21.28 -50.62
C ALA A 46 73.67 -20.00 -50.02
N CYS A 47 74.79 -20.11 -49.28
CA CYS A 47 75.48 -18.97 -48.67
C CYS A 47 76.78 -18.57 -49.41
N ASP A 48 77.14 -19.27 -50.50
CA ASP A 48 78.37 -19.10 -51.30
C ASP A 48 78.22 -18.15 -52.53
N GLY A 49 77.43 -17.09 -52.40
CA GLY A 49 77.51 -15.92 -53.30
C GLY A 49 78.49 -14.87 -52.74
N PRO A 50 78.98 -13.90 -53.52
CA PRO A 50 79.97 -12.91 -53.06
C PRO A 50 79.33 -11.86 -52.12
N ILE A 51 78.87 -12.31 -50.96
CA ILE A 51 78.35 -11.47 -49.88
C ILE A 51 79.19 -11.78 -48.62
N PRO A 52 80.25 -11.00 -48.34
CA PRO A 52 81.07 -11.21 -47.17
C PRO A 52 80.30 -10.85 -45.89
N GLY A 53 80.49 -11.60 -44.80
CA GLY A 53 80.34 -11.01 -43.45
C GLY A 53 79.46 -11.71 -42.40
N GLY A 54 79.01 -12.95 -42.59
CA GLY A 54 78.37 -13.70 -41.50
C GLY A 54 79.40 -14.20 -40.47
N VAL A 55 79.17 -13.98 -39.17
CA VAL A 55 80.02 -14.47 -38.07
C VAL A 55 79.23 -15.44 -37.20
N ALA A 56 79.60 -16.72 -37.23
CA ALA A 56 79.09 -17.75 -36.32
C ALA A 56 80.18 -18.16 -35.32
N SER A 57 80.00 -17.85 -34.03
CA SER A 57 81.01 -18.13 -32.98
C SER A 57 80.53 -19.11 -31.91
N GLY A 58 79.23 -19.42 -31.84
CA GLY A 58 78.68 -20.44 -30.94
C GLY A 58 78.82 -21.85 -31.49
N THR A 59 78.84 -22.85 -30.61
CA THR A 59 78.85 -24.27 -31.00
C THR A 59 77.54 -24.63 -31.71
N LEU A 60 77.62 -25.20 -32.92
CA LEU A 60 76.45 -25.48 -33.80
C LEU A 60 75.66 -24.22 -34.23
N ALA A 61 76.27 -23.03 -34.16
CA ALA A 61 75.64 -21.80 -34.64
C ALA A 61 75.68 -21.71 -36.18
N PHE A 62 74.68 -21.03 -36.76
CA PHE A 62 74.57 -20.81 -38.20
C PHE A 62 74.35 -19.31 -38.47
N ALA A 63 75.23 -18.69 -39.25
CA ALA A 63 75.10 -17.29 -39.67
C ALA A 63 75.18 -17.18 -41.21
N CYS A 64 74.16 -16.62 -41.85
CA CYS A 64 74.12 -16.46 -43.31
C CYS A 64 73.50 -15.10 -43.69
N GLY A 65 74.30 -14.21 -44.27
CA GLY A 65 73.91 -12.84 -44.65
C GLY A 65 75.00 -11.81 -44.35
N ASN A 66 74.94 -10.64 -45.01
CA ASN A 66 75.91 -9.56 -44.79
C ASN A 66 75.80 -9.03 -43.35
N ASN A 67 76.91 -9.13 -42.59
CA ASN A 67 77.02 -8.73 -41.18
C ASN A 67 76.06 -9.48 -40.23
N ALA A 68 75.62 -10.69 -40.59
CA ALA A 68 74.84 -11.54 -39.70
C ALA A 68 75.73 -12.09 -38.56
N GLN A 69 75.24 -12.13 -37.32
CA GLN A 69 76.02 -12.58 -36.15
C GLN A 69 75.25 -13.64 -35.37
N ALA A 70 75.81 -14.85 -35.25
CA ALA A 70 75.28 -15.93 -34.42
C ALA A 70 76.30 -16.37 -33.37
N SER A 71 76.17 -15.87 -32.12
CA SER A 71 77.16 -16.12 -31.06
C SER A 71 76.74 -17.13 -30.01
N GLY A 72 75.45 -17.44 -29.90
CA GLY A 72 74.93 -18.45 -28.96
C GLY A 72 75.10 -19.88 -29.47
N ASN A 73 75.23 -20.86 -28.57
CA ASN A 73 75.25 -22.28 -28.97
C ASN A 73 73.91 -22.65 -29.63
N GLY A 74 73.95 -23.22 -30.84
CA GLY A 74 72.76 -23.55 -31.63
C GLY A 74 71.97 -22.34 -32.13
N ALA A 75 72.56 -21.13 -32.12
CA ALA A 75 71.90 -19.92 -32.59
C ALA A 75 71.89 -19.81 -34.12
N ASN A 76 70.80 -19.30 -34.69
CA ASN A 76 70.63 -19.12 -36.14
C ASN A 76 70.43 -17.63 -36.47
N ALA A 77 71.32 -17.02 -37.25
CA ALA A 77 71.20 -15.67 -37.77
C ALA A 77 71.12 -15.70 -39.30
N ILE A 78 69.98 -15.37 -39.89
CA ILE A 78 69.74 -15.48 -41.34
C ILE A 78 69.21 -14.14 -41.87
N GLY A 79 69.95 -13.53 -42.80
CA GLY A 79 69.63 -12.23 -43.39
C GLY A 79 70.64 -11.14 -42.99
N SER A 80 70.61 -10.00 -43.70
CA SER A 80 71.59 -8.93 -43.47
C SER A 80 71.35 -8.24 -42.12
N GLN A 81 72.42 -8.04 -41.34
CA GLN A 81 72.40 -7.42 -40.01
C GLN A 81 71.56 -8.20 -38.97
N ALA A 82 71.26 -9.48 -39.20
CA ALA A 82 70.57 -10.33 -38.23
C ALA A 82 71.51 -10.74 -37.09
N VAL A 83 71.08 -10.62 -35.84
CA VAL A 83 71.90 -10.87 -34.63
C VAL A 83 71.19 -11.89 -33.72
N ALA A 84 71.78 -13.07 -33.53
CA ALA A 84 71.30 -14.12 -32.63
C ALA A 84 72.37 -14.45 -31.57
N GLN A 85 72.16 -14.05 -30.31
CA GLN A 85 73.19 -14.14 -29.26
C GLN A 85 72.94 -15.23 -28.21
N GLY A 86 71.68 -15.51 -27.88
CA GLY A 86 71.33 -16.49 -26.85
C GLY A 86 71.47 -17.93 -27.32
N GLN A 87 71.61 -18.88 -26.40
CA GLN A 87 71.59 -20.30 -26.74
C GLN A 87 70.26 -20.68 -27.40
N GLY A 88 70.31 -21.33 -28.56
CA GLY A 88 69.13 -21.70 -29.36
C GLY A 88 68.34 -20.51 -29.92
N ALA A 89 68.88 -19.28 -29.90
CA ALA A 89 68.20 -18.11 -30.41
C ALA A 89 68.13 -18.13 -31.96
N SER A 90 67.04 -17.66 -32.55
CA SER A 90 66.86 -17.60 -34.00
C SER A 90 66.45 -16.20 -34.45
N ALA A 91 67.31 -15.52 -35.21
CA ALA A 91 67.07 -14.24 -35.86
C ALA A 91 66.99 -14.45 -37.39
N VAL A 92 65.84 -14.18 -38.00
CA VAL A 92 65.62 -14.37 -39.45
C VAL A 92 64.97 -13.13 -40.07
N GLY A 93 65.70 -12.40 -40.90
CA GLY A 93 65.21 -11.20 -41.59
C GLY A 93 66.32 -10.19 -41.90
N GLY A 94 65.96 -9.07 -42.52
CA GLY A 94 66.88 -7.95 -42.81
C GLY A 94 66.66 -6.76 -41.88
N TRP A 95 67.45 -5.71 -42.05
CA TRP A 95 67.18 -4.44 -41.37
C TRP A 95 66.00 -3.69 -42.01
N PHE A 96 65.33 -2.84 -41.22
CA PHE A 96 64.23 -1.98 -41.65
C PHE A 96 64.60 -0.52 -41.42
N ASP A 97 64.72 0.26 -42.49
CA ASP A 97 64.96 1.71 -42.44
C ASP A 97 63.66 2.42 -41.99
N ALA A 98 63.58 2.76 -40.71
CA ALA A 98 62.35 3.23 -40.07
C ALA A 98 62.07 4.71 -40.31
N ASN A 99 63.11 5.52 -40.46
CA ASN A 99 63.02 6.96 -40.74
C ASN A 99 63.31 7.29 -42.22
N ASN A 100 63.55 6.26 -43.03
CA ASN A 100 63.74 6.33 -44.47
C ASN A 100 64.95 7.20 -44.88
N ASN A 101 65.98 7.23 -44.04
CA ASN A 101 67.20 8.02 -44.22
C ASN A 101 68.33 7.24 -44.93
N GLY A 102 68.15 5.94 -45.17
CA GLY A 102 69.12 5.04 -45.79
C GLY A 102 70.29 4.65 -44.88
N VAL A 103 70.23 4.95 -43.59
CA VAL A 103 71.25 4.69 -42.57
C VAL A 103 70.69 3.68 -41.57
N LEU A 104 71.51 2.67 -41.23
CA LEU A 104 71.15 1.70 -40.20
C LEU A 104 71.19 2.34 -38.81
N ASP A 105 70.03 2.48 -38.18
CA ASP A 105 69.87 3.01 -36.83
C ASP A 105 69.65 1.91 -35.77
N PRO A 106 69.90 2.20 -34.47
CA PRO A 106 69.57 1.28 -33.39
C PRO A 106 68.07 0.94 -33.37
N GLY A 107 67.75 -0.36 -33.37
CA GLY A 107 66.36 -0.85 -33.44
C GLY A 107 65.90 -1.23 -34.84
N GLU A 108 66.72 -0.99 -35.86
CA GLU A 108 66.42 -1.37 -37.25
C GLU A 108 66.90 -2.78 -37.61
N THR A 109 67.76 -3.39 -36.81
CA THR A 109 68.25 -4.76 -37.02
C THR A 109 67.30 -5.83 -36.50
N VAL A 110 67.44 -7.07 -36.99
CA VAL A 110 66.76 -8.24 -36.42
C VAL A 110 67.58 -8.76 -35.25
N ASN A 111 67.02 -8.79 -34.05
CA ASN A 111 67.75 -9.18 -32.84
C ASN A 111 67.03 -10.30 -32.09
N ALA A 112 67.71 -11.42 -31.86
CA ALA A 112 67.28 -12.49 -30.95
C ALA A 112 68.36 -12.69 -29.87
N VAL A 113 68.23 -11.98 -28.75
CA VAL A 113 69.32 -11.83 -27.76
C VAL A 113 69.27 -12.89 -26.67
N GLY A 114 68.09 -13.17 -26.11
CA GLY A 114 67.95 -14.10 -24.98
C GLY A 114 68.00 -15.59 -25.35
N ILE A 115 68.12 -16.45 -24.34
CA ILE A 115 68.11 -17.91 -24.51
C ILE A 115 66.76 -18.36 -25.11
N GLY A 116 66.79 -19.09 -26.23
CA GLY A 116 65.60 -19.55 -26.94
C GLY A 116 64.75 -18.42 -27.54
N ALA A 117 65.29 -17.21 -27.68
CA ALA A 117 64.58 -16.10 -28.29
C ALA A 117 64.41 -16.31 -29.80
N THR A 118 63.26 -15.92 -30.36
CA THR A 118 62.98 -16.02 -31.79
C THR A 118 62.56 -14.67 -32.34
N ALA A 119 63.31 -14.11 -33.27
CA ALA A 119 62.99 -12.87 -33.97
C ALA A 119 62.92 -13.13 -35.48
N VAL A 120 61.77 -12.88 -36.11
CA VAL A 120 61.56 -13.15 -37.53
C VAL A 120 60.83 -11.99 -38.19
N GLY A 121 61.41 -11.39 -39.22
CA GLY A 121 60.88 -10.21 -39.91
C GLY A 121 61.83 -9.02 -39.81
N ALA A 122 61.70 -8.06 -40.74
CA ALA A 122 62.64 -6.94 -40.81
C ALA A 122 62.53 -6.04 -39.56
N GLY A 123 63.64 -5.75 -38.88
CA GLY A 123 63.65 -4.99 -37.62
C GLY A 123 62.96 -5.68 -36.43
N ALA A 124 62.71 -6.99 -36.48
CA ALA A 124 62.11 -7.71 -35.36
C ALA A 124 63.10 -7.86 -34.18
N ASN A 125 62.66 -7.60 -32.95
CA ASN A 125 63.52 -7.61 -31.76
C ASN A 125 62.95 -8.48 -30.64
N ALA A 126 63.56 -9.63 -30.38
CA ALA A 126 63.34 -10.50 -29.23
C ALA A 126 64.50 -10.36 -28.22
N GLY A 127 64.31 -9.53 -27.19
CA GLY A 127 65.40 -9.01 -26.35
C GLY A 127 65.78 -9.86 -25.12
N GLN A 128 64.92 -10.78 -24.67
CA GLN A 128 65.11 -11.55 -23.43
C GLN A 128 64.82 -13.04 -23.64
N ASN A 129 65.00 -13.87 -22.61
CA ASN A 129 64.86 -15.32 -22.75
C ASN A 129 63.43 -15.71 -23.16
N ARG A 130 63.32 -16.69 -24.05
CA ARG A 130 62.04 -17.21 -24.59
C ARG A 130 61.14 -16.15 -25.22
N ALA A 131 61.65 -14.95 -25.50
CA ALA A 131 60.90 -13.92 -26.20
C ALA A 131 60.70 -14.30 -27.66
N THR A 132 59.50 -14.07 -28.21
CA THR A 132 59.17 -14.36 -29.60
C THR A 132 58.64 -13.10 -30.27
N ALA A 133 59.33 -12.61 -31.30
CA ALA A 133 58.94 -11.47 -32.12
C ALA A 133 58.81 -11.91 -33.59
N LEU A 134 57.60 -11.93 -34.15
CA LEU A 134 57.34 -12.30 -35.55
C LEU A 134 56.58 -11.19 -36.26
N GLY A 135 57.20 -10.55 -37.24
CA GLY A 135 56.62 -9.46 -38.03
C GLY A 135 57.61 -8.32 -38.23
N ALA A 136 57.40 -7.51 -39.28
CA ALA A 136 58.26 -6.34 -39.49
C ALA A 136 58.11 -5.34 -38.34
N GLY A 137 59.21 -4.95 -37.69
CA GLY A 137 59.25 -4.04 -36.55
C GLY A 137 58.58 -4.59 -35.27
N SER A 138 58.33 -5.90 -35.17
CA SER A 138 57.76 -6.48 -33.95
C SER A 138 58.78 -6.49 -32.81
N VAL A 139 58.36 -6.19 -31.57
CA VAL A 139 59.25 -6.03 -30.41
C VAL A 139 58.74 -6.89 -29.24
N ALA A 140 59.55 -7.83 -28.77
CA ALA A 140 59.32 -8.63 -27.57
C ALA A 140 60.53 -8.51 -26.63
N THR A 141 60.50 -7.58 -25.68
CA THR A 141 61.69 -7.16 -24.89
C THR A 141 61.74 -7.69 -23.47
N ALA A 142 60.79 -8.51 -23.05
CA ALA A 142 60.74 -9.11 -21.72
C ALA A 142 60.80 -10.65 -21.76
N ASP A 143 61.07 -11.28 -20.62
CA ASP A 143 61.12 -12.73 -20.51
C ASP A 143 59.76 -13.35 -20.89
N SER A 144 59.81 -14.37 -21.75
CA SER A 144 58.63 -15.11 -22.23
C SER A 144 57.56 -14.24 -22.91
N ALA A 145 57.92 -13.03 -23.39
CA ALA A 145 57.03 -12.15 -24.13
C ALA A 145 56.83 -12.62 -25.58
N THR A 146 55.61 -12.50 -26.11
CA THR A 146 55.27 -12.91 -27.48
C THR A 146 54.63 -11.75 -28.24
N ALA A 147 55.29 -11.25 -29.28
CA ALA A 147 54.81 -10.22 -30.20
C ALA A 147 54.68 -10.79 -31.62
N LEU A 148 53.46 -10.83 -32.16
CA LEU A 148 53.15 -11.40 -33.47
C LEU A 148 52.36 -10.37 -34.31
N GLY A 149 52.92 -9.89 -35.40
CA GLY A 149 52.33 -8.89 -36.29
C GLY A 149 53.27 -7.71 -36.55
N THR A 150 53.04 -6.98 -37.64
CA THR A 150 53.82 -5.77 -37.97
C THR A 150 53.67 -4.73 -36.86
N GLN A 151 54.79 -4.26 -36.31
CA GLN A 151 54.85 -3.34 -35.16
C GLN A 151 54.12 -3.82 -33.89
N ALA A 152 53.87 -5.13 -33.74
CA ALA A 152 53.38 -5.66 -32.46
C ALA A 152 54.45 -5.47 -31.38
N SER A 153 54.08 -5.03 -30.17
CA SER A 153 55.02 -4.73 -29.09
C SER A 153 54.58 -5.39 -27.79
N ALA A 154 55.35 -6.35 -27.27
CA ALA A 154 55.14 -7.05 -26.02
C ALA A 154 56.32 -6.77 -25.07
N GLN A 155 56.19 -5.80 -24.17
CA GLN A 155 57.32 -5.27 -23.39
C GLN A 155 57.36 -5.74 -21.93
N ALA A 156 56.38 -6.50 -21.47
CA ALA A 156 56.29 -7.00 -20.09
C ALA A 156 56.44 -8.53 -20.00
N ILE A 157 56.73 -9.03 -18.80
CA ILE A 157 56.97 -10.46 -18.55
C ILE A 157 55.70 -11.26 -18.84
N ASN A 158 55.83 -12.42 -19.52
CA ASN A 158 54.71 -13.28 -19.93
C ASN A 158 53.63 -12.56 -20.77
N SER A 159 53.95 -11.45 -21.42
CA SER A 159 52.98 -10.68 -22.21
C SER A 159 52.75 -11.27 -23.61
N VAL A 160 51.56 -11.04 -24.16
CA VAL A 160 51.17 -11.48 -25.51
C VAL A 160 50.59 -10.30 -26.29
N ALA A 161 51.25 -9.88 -27.37
CA ALA A 161 50.76 -8.92 -28.35
C ALA A 161 50.56 -9.61 -29.71
N LEU A 162 49.33 -9.71 -30.20
CA LEU A 162 48.99 -10.36 -31.48
C LEU A 162 48.13 -9.43 -32.34
N GLY A 163 48.69 -8.95 -33.45
CA GLY A 163 48.01 -8.05 -34.38
C GLY A 163 48.93 -6.91 -34.83
N ASN A 164 48.59 -6.28 -35.95
CA ASN A 164 49.33 -5.09 -36.40
C ASN A 164 49.18 -3.98 -35.36
N ASN A 165 50.30 -3.45 -34.88
CA ASN A 165 50.34 -2.40 -33.86
C ASN A 165 49.65 -2.77 -32.53
N ALA A 166 49.55 -4.06 -32.20
CA ALA A 166 49.09 -4.50 -30.88
C ALA A 166 50.17 -4.21 -29.84
N THR A 167 49.82 -3.60 -28.70
CA THR A 167 50.79 -3.15 -27.69
C THR A 167 50.46 -3.69 -26.30
N VAL A 168 51.46 -4.28 -25.65
CA VAL A 168 51.48 -4.55 -24.21
C VAL A 168 52.62 -3.74 -23.60
N SER A 169 52.27 -2.81 -22.71
CA SER A 169 53.23 -1.92 -22.04
C SER A 169 54.23 -2.67 -21.14
N ALA A 170 55.40 -2.08 -20.89
CA ALA A 170 56.45 -2.66 -20.05
C ALA A 170 56.02 -2.90 -18.58
N ILE A 171 54.96 -2.23 -18.13
CA ILE A 171 54.42 -2.38 -16.77
C ILE A 171 53.28 -3.42 -16.67
N ALA A 172 52.84 -3.99 -17.80
CA ALA A 172 51.67 -4.86 -17.88
C ALA A 172 52.05 -6.35 -17.85
N ASN A 173 52.58 -6.87 -16.74
CA ASN A 173 52.98 -8.29 -16.69
C ASN A 173 51.77 -9.19 -16.85
N ASN A 174 51.94 -10.30 -17.58
CA ASN A 174 50.85 -11.17 -18.01
C ASN A 174 49.79 -10.46 -18.87
N GLY A 175 50.10 -9.27 -19.41
CA GLY A 175 49.19 -8.50 -20.23
C GLY A 175 48.96 -9.14 -21.61
N ILE A 176 47.73 -9.04 -22.10
CA ILE A 176 47.31 -9.63 -23.37
C ILE A 176 46.70 -8.54 -24.25
N ALA A 177 47.26 -8.31 -25.43
CA ALA A 177 46.72 -7.42 -26.44
C ALA A 177 46.54 -8.21 -27.76
N ILE A 178 45.32 -8.47 -28.18
CA ILE A 178 45.02 -9.24 -29.38
C ILE A 178 44.04 -8.46 -30.26
N GLY A 179 44.48 -8.08 -31.45
CA GLY A 179 43.73 -7.27 -32.41
C GLY A 179 44.60 -6.17 -33.03
N ASN A 180 44.20 -5.64 -34.19
CA ASN A 180 44.91 -4.49 -34.75
C ASN A 180 44.72 -3.27 -33.85
N GLY A 181 45.82 -2.64 -33.41
CA GLY A 181 45.79 -1.48 -32.52
C GLY A 181 45.30 -1.75 -31.10
N SER A 182 45.15 -3.02 -30.68
CA SER A 182 44.76 -3.35 -29.30
C SER A 182 45.84 -2.94 -28.32
N ASN A 183 45.49 -2.40 -27.16
CA ASN A 183 46.42 -1.83 -26.20
C ASN A 183 46.16 -2.32 -24.77
N SER A 184 47.12 -3.02 -24.18
CA SER A 184 47.10 -3.51 -22.79
C SER A 184 48.17 -2.81 -21.96
N ASN A 185 47.76 -1.93 -21.04
CA ASN A 185 48.67 -1.14 -20.21
C ASN A 185 48.67 -1.49 -18.73
N GLY A 186 47.62 -2.15 -18.23
CA GLY A 186 47.54 -2.57 -16.84
C GLY A 186 48.19 -3.94 -16.60
N ASP A 187 48.72 -4.15 -15.39
CA ASP A 187 49.18 -5.47 -14.95
C ASP A 187 48.03 -6.48 -15.00
N ALA A 188 48.28 -7.67 -15.55
CA ALA A 188 47.27 -8.70 -15.82
C ALA A 188 46.04 -8.23 -16.66
N ALA A 189 46.16 -7.14 -17.42
CA ALA A 189 45.07 -6.65 -18.26
C ALA A 189 44.95 -7.44 -19.57
N ALA A 190 43.74 -7.47 -20.14
CA ALA A 190 43.47 -8.14 -21.40
C ALA A 190 42.63 -7.25 -22.33
N ALA A 191 43.18 -6.90 -23.49
CA ALA A 191 42.52 -6.17 -24.56
C ALA A 191 42.38 -7.06 -25.81
N LEU A 192 41.16 -7.50 -26.12
CA LEU A 192 40.84 -8.40 -27.23
C LEU A 192 39.83 -7.73 -28.18
N GLY A 193 40.31 -7.29 -29.34
CA GLY A 193 39.52 -6.61 -30.37
C GLY A 193 40.31 -5.53 -31.10
N ASN A 194 39.84 -5.11 -32.29
CA ASN A 194 40.46 -3.99 -33.00
C ASN A 194 40.32 -2.70 -32.18
N ASN A 195 41.45 -2.05 -31.88
CA ASN A 195 41.51 -0.86 -31.03
C ASN A 195 40.90 -1.04 -29.62
N ALA A 196 40.80 -2.27 -29.10
CA ALA A 196 40.42 -2.49 -27.71
C ALA A 196 41.51 -1.96 -26.78
N ALA A 197 41.16 -1.25 -25.72
CA ALA A 197 42.09 -0.72 -24.72
C ALA A 197 41.75 -1.24 -23.32
N ALA A 198 42.73 -1.82 -22.62
CA ALA A 198 42.64 -2.22 -21.22
C ALA A 198 43.82 -1.61 -20.45
N THR A 199 43.57 -0.49 -19.75
CA THR A 199 44.66 0.29 -19.11
C THR A 199 44.69 0.19 -17.59
N GLY A 200 43.59 -0.23 -16.96
CA GLY A 200 43.56 -0.49 -15.52
C GLY A 200 44.21 -1.82 -15.15
N VAL A 201 44.72 -1.95 -13.93
CA VAL A 201 45.23 -3.22 -13.40
C VAL A 201 44.10 -4.24 -13.36
N GLY A 202 44.31 -5.45 -13.88
CA GLY A 202 43.31 -6.50 -14.01
C GLY A 202 42.12 -6.15 -14.92
N ALA A 203 42.22 -5.08 -15.73
CA ALA A 203 41.13 -4.65 -16.59
C ALA A 203 40.96 -5.58 -17.79
N MET A 204 39.72 -5.79 -18.20
CA MET A 204 39.33 -6.66 -19.30
C MET A 204 38.51 -5.89 -20.33
N SER A 205 38.99 -5.83 -21.56
CA SER A 205 38.36 -5.13 -22.68
C SER A 205 38.17 -6.09 -23.85
N PHE A 206 36.92 -6.38 -24.20
CA PHE A 206 36.53 -7.34 -25.24
C PHE A 206 35.59 -6.67 -26.25
N GLY A 207 36.02 -6.51 -27.50
CA GLY A 207 35.23 -5.89 -28.56
C GLY A 207 36.00 -4.83 -29.35
N GLY A 208 35.51 -4.47 -30.53
CA GLY A 208 36.12 -3.38 -31.30
C GLY A 208 35.95 -2.04 -30.58
N GLY A 209 37.03 -1.31 -30.37
CA GLY A 209 37.00 0.00 -29.70
C GLY A 209 36.53 0.00 -28.25
N SER A 210 36.44 -1.17 -27.59
CA SER A 210 36.09 -1.23 -26.17
C SER A 210 37.21 -0.65 -25.30
N ILE A 211 36.85 -0.02 -24.18
CA ILE A 211 37.78 0.68 -23.28
C ILE A 211 37.50 0.24 -21.84
N ALA A 212 38.49 -0.34 -21.17
CA ALA A 212 38.46 -0.67 -19.76
C ALA A 212 39.64 0.04 -19.04
N ASN A 213 39.36 1.21 -18.45
CA ASN A 213 40.40 2.07 -17.86
C ASN A 213 40.51 1.93 -16.34
N GLY A 214 39.42 1.58 -15.67
CA GLY A 214 39.43 1.39 -14.22
C GLY A 214 40.14 0.11 -13.79
N GLU A 215 40.73 0.10 -12.61
CA GLU A 215 41.26 -1.12 -12.00
C GLU A 215 40.13 -2.13 -11.80
N GLY A 216 40.33 -3.38 -12.24
CA GLY A 216 39.32 -4.44 -12.24
C GLY A 216 38.13 -4.19 -13.18
N ALA A 217 38.18 -3.17 -14.04
CA ALA A 217 37.07 -2.84 -14.92
C ALA A 217 36.89 -3.88 -16.03
N THR A 218 35.64 -4.16 -16.41
CA THR A 218 35.28 -5.06 -17.50
C THR A 218 34.44 -4.32 -18.55
N ALA A 219 34.94 -4.20 -19.77
CA ALA A 219 34.20 -3.69 -20.93
C ALA A 219 34.02 -4.82 -21.96
N PHE A 220 32.78 -5.16 -22.29
CA PHE A 220 32.44 -6.20 -23.27
C PHE A 220 31.42 -5.67 -24.28
N GLY A 221 31.81 -5.55 -25.55
CA GLY A 221 30.96 -5.08 -26.64
C GLY A 221 31.63 -4.00 -27.50
N LEU A 222 31.10 -3.77 -28.70
CA LEU A 222 31.59 -2.73 -29.59
C LEU A 222 31.47 -1.35 -28.91
N ASN A 223 32.60 -0.64 -28.75
CA ASN A 223 32.68 0.67 -28.08
C ASN A 223 32.11 0.68 -26.65
N ALA A 224 32.11 -0.45 -25.93
CA ALA A 224 31.79 -0.47 -24.51
C ALA A 224 32.87 0.27 -23.71
N ASN A 225 32.49 1.10 -22.75
CA ASN A 225 33.43 1.92 -21.96
C ASN A 225 33.20 1.71 -20.45
N ALA A 226 34.20 1.17 -19.77
CA ALA A 226 34.22 0.96 -18.32
C ALA A 226 35.43 1.71 -17.72
N SER A 227 35.22 2.94 -17.24
CA SER A 227 36.30 3.79 -16.73
C SER A 227 36.38 3.88 -15.21
N GLY A 228 35.34 3.48 -14.48
CA GLY A 228 35.33 3.47 -13.01
C GLY A 228 36.07 2.28 -12.41
N PHE A 229 36.54 2.40 -11.17
CA PHE A 229 37.11 1.30 -10.40
C PHE A 229 36.09 0.16 -10.26
N SER A 230 36.49 -1.09 -10.54
CA SER A 230 35.65 -2.30 -10.50
C SER A 230 34.32 -2.15 -11.27
N SER A 231 34.33 -1.40 -12.38
CA SER A 231 33.13 -1.16 -13.20
C SER A 231 32.88 -2.27 -14.21
N VAL A 232 31.61 -2.46 -14.61
CA VAL A 232 31.21 -3.48 -15.60
C VAL A 232 30.33 -2.84 -16.67
N ALA A 233 30.82 -2.75 -17.90
CA ALA A 233 30.09 -2.27 -19.08
C ALA A 233 29.93 -3.43 -20.09
N ILE A 234 28.72 -3.97 -20.25
CA ILE A 234 28.42 -5.08 -21.15
C ILE A 234 27.34 -4.67 -22.15
N GLY A 235 27.67 -4.60 -23.43
CA GLY A 235 26.77 -4.21 -24.51
C GLY A 235 27.43 -3.21 -25.45
N ALA A 236 26.96 -3.14 -26.71
CA ALA A 236 27.48 -2.13 -27.62
C ALA A 236 27.16 -0.72 -27.07
N GLN A 237 28.18 0.14 -27.00
CA GLN A 237 28.10 1.51 -26.47
C GLN A 237 27.57 1.62 -25.02
N SER A 238 27.63 0.54 -24.23
CA SER A 238 27.38 0.64 -22.79
C SER A 238 28.48 1.47 -22.13
N THR A 239 28.12 2.37 -21.21
CA THR A 239 29.07 3.28 -20.56
C THR A 239 28.94 3.21 -19.05
N VAL A 240 30.06 3.00 -18.37
CA VAL A 240 30.21 3.17 -16.93
C VAL A 240 31.35 4.13 -16.65
N SER A 241 31.04 5.28 -16.07
CA SER A 241 32.03 6.33 -15.82
C SER A 241 32.52 6.41 -14.37
N ALA A 242 31.71 5.93 -13.42
CA ALA A 242 31.98 6.02 -12.00
C ALA A 242 32.25 4.64 -11.37
N ASP A 243 32.82 4.66 -10.17
CA ASP A 243 33.27 3.45 -9.45
C ASP A 243 32.11 2.53 -9.09
N ALA A 244 32.37 1.22 -9.13
CA ALA A 244 31.42 0.14 -8.84
C ALA A 244 30.13 0.19 -9.67
N GLY A 245 30.11 0.92 -10.79
CA GLY A 245 28.95 0.98 -11.67
C GLY A 245 28.81 -0.27 -12.54
N THR A 246 27.57 -0.66 -12.84
CA THR A 246 27.25 -1.78 -13.72
C THR A 246 26.28 -1.34 -14.79
N ALA A 247 26.68 -1.37 -16.06
CA ALA A 247 25.82 -1.12 -17.21
C ALA A 247 25.76 -2.37 -18.09
N VAL A 248 24.57 -2.94 -18.27
CA VAL A 248 24.35 -4.14 -19.10
C VAL A 248 23.21 -3.89 -20.07
N GLY A 249 23.51 -3.88 -21.37
CA GLY A 249 22.57 -3.58 -22.44
C GLY A 249 23.17 -2.60 -23.45
N ASN A 250 22.65 -2.61 -24.67
CA ASN A 250 23.05 -1.64 -25.69
C ASN A 250 22.62 -0.23 -25.25
N PHE A 251 23.55 0.74 -25.28
CA PHE A 251 23.39 2.11 -24.77
C PHE A 251 23.10 2.24 -23.26
N ALA A 252 23.25 1.18 -22.46
CA ALA A 252 23.08 1.27 -21.01
C ALA A 252 24.13 2.22 -20.41
N GLN A 253 23.73 3.06 -19.45
CA GLN A 253 24.57 4.08 -18.83
C GLN A 253 24.50 4.02 -17.31
N ALA A 254 25.62 3.70 -16.66
CA ALA A 254 25.76 3.79 -15.21
C ALA A 254 26.86 4.82 -14.88
N THR A 255 26.49 6.09 -14.74
CA THR A 255 27.46 7.19 -14.53
C THR A 255 27.56 7.65 -13.08
N GLY A 256 26.67 7.17 -12.20
CA GLY A 256 26.77 7.39 -10.76
C GLY A 256 27.62 6.33 -10.07
N ILE A 257 28.22 6.67 -8.92
CA ILE A 257 28.97 5.71 -8.09
C ILE A 257 28.02 4.61 -7.60
N GLY A 258 28.38 3.34 -7.76
CA GLY A 258 27.54 2.20 -7.40
C GLY A 258 26.24 2.08 -8.19
N ALA A 259 26.10 2.81 -9.30
CA ALA A 259 24.87 2.82 -10.09
C ALA A 259 24.71 1.54 -10.92
N SER A 260 23.48 1.06 -11.08
CA SER A 260 23.16 -0.16 -11.84
C SER A 260 22.16 0.13 -12.95
N ALA A 261 22.56 0.00 -14.21
CA ALA A 261 21.72 0.17 -15.39
C ALA A 261 21.64 -1.13 -16.21
N LEU A 262 20.48 -1.79 -16.20
CA LEU A 262 20.25 -3.07 -16.89
C LEU A 262 19.10 -2.95 -17.89
N GLY A 263 19.39 -3.02 -19.19
CA GLY A 263 18.41 -2.92 -20.27
C GLY A 263 18.90 -2.05 -21.43
N TYR A 264 18.20 -2.11 -22.56
CA TYR A 264 18.44 -1.21 -23.70
C TYR A 264 18.19 0.25 -23.26
N ASP A 265 19.19 1.13 -23.41
CA ASP A 265 19.12 2.55 -23.00
C ASP A 265 18.66 2.77 -21.54
N ALA A 266 18.93 1.81 -20.64
CA ALA A 266 18.73 2.02 -19.20
C ALA A 266 19.74 3.04 -18.68
N ARG A 267 19.32 3.99 -17.83
CA ARG A 267 20.14 5.10 -17.34
C ARG A 267 20.08 5.22 -15.82
N ALA A 268 21.20 4.97 -15.17
CA ALA A 268 21.42 5.15 -13.73
C ALA A 268 22.55 6.18 -13.53
N THR A 269 22.21 7.46 -13.36
CA THR A 269 23.17 8.56 -13.55
C THR A 269 23.71 9.19 -12.28
N THR A 270 23.17 8.80 -11.12
CA THR A 270 23.45 9.41 -9.81
C THR A 270 23.87 8.35 -8.79
N LEU A 271 24.43 8.78 -7.65
CA LEU A 271 24.95 7.89 -6.59
C LEU A 271 23.91 6.85 -6.18
N GLY A 272 24.28 5.57 -6.24
CA GLY A 272 23.45 4.43 -5.82
C GLY A 272 22.15 4.24 -6.61
N SER A 273 21.98 4.92 -7.74
CA SER A 273 20.77 4.79 -8.56
C SER A 273 20.68 3.42 -9.25
N THR A 274 19.48 2.89 -9.37
CA THR A 274 19.19 1.63 -10.05
C THR A 274 18.16 1.87 -11.16
N ALA A 275 18.43 1.39 -12.36
CA ALA A 275 17.55 1.47 -13.53
C ALA A 275 17.52 0.12 -14.24
N ILE A 276 16.41 -0.61 -14.14
CA ILE A 276 16.25 -1.95 -14.72
C ILE A 276 15.03 -1.96 -15.64
N GLY A 277 15.26 -2.18 -16.94
CA GLY A 277 14.22 -2.15 -17.97
C GLY A 277 14.64 -1.31 -19.18
N GLY A 278 14.03 -1.56 -20.35
CA GLY A 278 14.29 -0.78 -21.56
C GLY A 278 13.89 0.69 -21.36
N GLY A 279 14.84 1.61 -21.50
CA GLY A 279 14.64 3.04 -21.29
C GLY A 279 14.33 3.46 -19.85
N ALA A 280 14.55 2.60 -18.85
CA ALA A 280 14.37 2.94 -17.45
C ALA A 280 15.36 4.04 -17.01
N ARG A 281 14.93 4.96 -16.13
CA ARG A 281 15.70 6.13 -15.69
C ARG A 281 15.73 6.24 -14.16
N GLY A 282 16.83 5.83 -13.55
CA GLY A 282 17.19 6.15 -12.16
C GLY A 282 18.08 7.39 -12.15
N GLN A 283 17.48 8.57 -12.04
CA GLN A 283 18.19 9.86 -12.11
C GLN A 283 18.22 10.60 -10.77
N GLY A 284 17.51 10.11 -9.76
CA GLY A 284 17.62 10.58 -8.39
C GLY A 284 18.73 9.87 -7.60
N GLU A 285 19.32 10.53 -6.60
CA GLU A 285 20.25 9.87 -5.69
C GLU A 285 19.55 8.74 -4.91
N SER A 286 20.18 7.56 -4.83
CA SER A 286 19.60 6.36 -4.22
C SER A 286 18.18 6.02 -4.73
N SER A 287 17.91 6.36 -6.00
CA SER A 287 16.63 6.07 -6.66
C SER A 287 16.60 4.67 -7.24
N THR A 288 15.40 4.10 -7.37
CA THR A 288 15.18 2.78 -8.00
C THR A 288 14.08 2.88 -9.05
N ALA A 289 14.42 2.68 -10.32
CA ALA A 289 13.49 2.55 -11.43
C ALA A 289 13.49 1.11 -11.95
N LEU A 290 12.36 0.41 -11.87
CA LEU A 290 12.19 -0.97 -12.32
C LEU A 290 10.98 -1.10 -13.25
N GLY A 291 11.21 -1.38 -14.52
CA GLY A 291 10.19 -1.47 -15.55
C GLY A 291 10.62 -0.70 -16.81
N ALA A 292 10.10 -1.10 -17.98
CA ALA A 292 10.38 -0.36 -19.20
C ALA A 292 9.79 1.06 -19.09
N LEU A 293 10.61 2.07 -19.39
CA LEU A 293 10.27 3.49 -19.24
C LEU A 293 9.89 3.92 -17.82
N ALA A 294 10.27 3.17 -16.77
CA ALA A 294 10.10 3.63 -15.39
C ALA A 294 11.05 4.80 -15.09
N GLU A 295 10.57 5.84 -14.41
CA GLU A 295 11.32 7.06 -14.14
C GLU A 295 11.33 7.38 -12.63
N ALA A 296 12.50 7.27 -12.00
CA ALA A 296 12.75 7.65 -10.61
C ALA A 296 13.70 8.86 -10.62
N LEU A 297 13.12 10.06 -10.55
CA LEU A 297 13.79 11.30 -10.99
C LEU A 297 14.42 12.11 -9.84
N ASN A 298 14.02 11.86 -8.59
CA ASN A 298 14.49 12.60 -7.42
C ASN A 298 15.05 11.70 -6.31
N THR A 299 15.65 12.30 -5.30
CA THR A 299 16.36 11.58 -4.21
C THR A 299 15.41 10.63 -3.44
N ASN A 300 15.91 9.42 -3.15
CA ASN A 300 15.19 8.36 -2.44
C ASN A 300 13.84 7.97 -3.06
N THR A 301 13.72 8.04 -4.39
CA THR A 301 12.49 7.66 -5.11
C THR A 301 12.49 6.20 -5.53
N ILE A 302 11.30 5.61 -5.57
CA ILE A 302 11.06 4.26 -6.07
C ILE A 302 9.98 4.33 -7.15
N ALA A 303 10.29 3.92 -8.38
CA ALA A 303 9.35 3.79 -9.49
C ALA A 303 9.36 2.35 -10.02
N ILE A 304 8.27 1.62 -9.84
CA ILE A 304 8.14 0.21 -10.25
C ILE A 304 6.91 0.06 -11.17
N GLY A 305 7.12 -0.28 -12.43
CA GLY A 305 6.05 -0.49 -13.41
C GLY A 305 6.39 0.04 -14.80
N PHE A 306 5.59 -0.35 -15.80
CA PHE A 306 5.71 0.26 -17.13
C PHE A 306 5.26 1.72 -17.07
N GLN A 307 6.12 2.65 -17.51
CA GLN A 307 5.82 4.10 -17.50
C GLN A 307 5.41 4.65 -16.12
N SER A 308 5.89 4.06 -15.02
CA SER A 308 5.71 4.63 -13.68
C SER A 308 6.65 5.82 -13.47
N THR A 309 6.16 6.92 -12.90
CA THR A 309 6.95 8.14 -12.69
C THR A 309 6.94 8.56 -11.23
N ALA A 310 8.10 8.47 -10.56
CA ALA A 310 8.35 8.98 -9.22
C ALA A 310 9.23 10.23 -9.29
N ALA A 311 8.58 11.40 -9.36
CA ALA A 311 9.25 12.70 -9.45
C ALA A 311 9.29 13.46 -8.12
N GLY A 312 8.50 13.11 -7.11
CA GLY A 312 8.57 13.74 -5.79
C GLY A 312 9.72 13.17 -4.94
N THR A 313 10.44 13.98 -4.16
CA THR A 313 11.47 13.46 -3.23
C THR A 313 10.86 12.50 -2.21
N ASN A 314 11.56 11.41 -1.88
CA ASN A 314 11.06 10.32 -1.01
C ASN A 314 9.77 9.63 -1.49
N SER A 315 9.38 9.79 -2.77
CA SER A 315 8.15 9.21 -3.28
C SER A 315 8.26 7.72 -3.63
N ILE A 316 7.13 7.02 -3.53
CA ILE A 316 6.99 5.61 -3.87
C ILE A 316 5.89 5.47 -4.91
N VAL A 317 6.23 4.90 -6.06
CA VAL A 317 5.33 4.71 -7.19
C VAL A 317 5.39 3.26 -7.64
N MET A 318 4.25 2.56 -7.61
CA MET A 318 4.15 1.17 -8.01
C MET A 318 2.90 0.93 -8.85
N GLY A 319 3.06 0.63 -10.14
CA GLY A 319 1.96 0.38 -11.06
C GLY A 319 2.24 0.92 -12.46
N THR A 320 1.53 0.38 -13.46
CA THR A 320 1.62 0.91 -14.83
C THR A 320 0.99 2.29 -14.89
N ASN A 321 1.69 3.29 -15.46
CA ASN A 321 1.24 4.69 -15.53
C ASN A 321 0.92 5.33 -14.16
N ALA A 322 1.43 4.78 -13.05
CA ALA A 322 1.31 5.42 -11.75
C ALA A 322 2.22 6.65 -11.71
N GLU A 323 1.77 7.72 -11.03
CA GLU A 323 2.47 9.00 -11.06
C GLU A 323 2.49 9.68 -9.68
N VAL A 324 3.67 10.19 -9.33
CA VAL A 324 3.87 11.21 -8.32
C VAL A 324 4.68 12.32 -8.97
N THR A 325 4.10 13.51 -9.14
CA THR A 325 4.83 14.66 -9.71
C THR A 325 5.87 15.23 -8.74
N ALA A 326 6.68 16.18 -9.19
CA ALA A 326 7.70 16.84 -8.36
C ALA A 326 7.12 17.56 -7.12
N ALA A 327 5.84 17.94 -7.14
CA ALA A 327 5.17 18.54 -5.98
C ALA A 327 4.78 17.50 -4.91
N GLY A 328 4.70 16.21 -5.26
CA GLY A 328 4.35 15.11 -4.38
C GLY A 328 5.50 14.61 -3.50
N VAL A 329 6.12 15.49 -2.72
CA VAL A 329 7.13 15.09 -1.72
C VAL A 329 6.50 14.11 -0.72
N ASN A 330 7.18 13.00 -0.43
CA ASN A 330 6.66 11.86 0.33
C ASN A 330 5.40 11.20 -0.28
N GLY A 331 5.09 11.49 -1.54
CA GLY A 331 3.91 10.96 -2.21
C GLY A 331 3.99 9.44 -2.42
N ILE A 332 2.87 8.75 -2.22
CA ILE A 332 2.75 7.31 -2.44
C ILE A 332 1.65 7.08 -3.48
N ALA A 333 1.98 6.48 -4.62
CA ALA A 333 1.02 6.10 -5.67
C ALA A 333 1.16 4.61 -6.01
N ILE A 334 0.19 3.80 -5.61
CA ILE A 334 0.20 2.34 -5.80
C ILE A 334 -1.06 1.90 -6.54
N GLY A 335 -0.93 1.50 -7.81
CA GLY A 335 -2.05 1.08 -8.65
C GLY A 335 -1.87 1.49 -10.11
N ASN A 336 -2.60 0.87 -11.04
CA ASN A 336 -2.55 1.31 -12.44
C ASN A 336 -3.19 2.71 -12.56
N GLY A 337 -2.43 3.69 -13.07
CA GLY A 337 -2.92 5.06 -13.21
C GLY A 337 -3.19 5.79 -11.88
N SER A 338 -2.70 5.30 -10.74
CA SER A 338 -2.84 5.99 -9.46
C SER A 338 -1.98 7.26 -9.45
N ARG A 339 -2.49 8.34 -8.84
CA ARG A 339 -1.84 9.66 -8.81
C ARG A 339 -1.78 10.22 -7.38
N ALA A 340 -0.61 10.69 -6.95
CA ALA A 340 -0.42 11.37 -5.66
C ALA A 340 0.48 12.61 -5.82
N ASP A 341 -0.14 13.72 -6.22
CA ASP A 341 0.57 14.86 -6.81
C ASP A 341 0.96 15.98 -5.84
N ASN A 342 0.48 15.91 -4.60
CA ASN A 342 0.74 16.91 -3.58
C ASN A 342 1.49 16.29 -2.39
N GLN A 343 2.10 17.16 -1.58
CA GLN A 343 2.92 16.73 -0.45
C GLN A 343 2.14 15.80 0.49
N ASP A 344 2.81 14.73 0.93
CA ASP A 344 2.29 13.69 1.83
C ASP A 344 0.98 13.02 1.35
N ALA A 345 0.67 13.09 0.05
CA ALA A 345 -0.49 12.44 -0.52
C ALA A 345 -0.28 10.92 -0.67
N THR A 346 -1.30 10.14 -0.33
CA THR A 346 -1.29 8.67 -0.47
C THR A 346 -2.44 8.23 -1.36
N SER A 347 -2.13 7.62 -2.50
CA SER A 347 -3.06 7.08 -3.48
C SER A 347 -2.82 5.58 -3.67
N VAL A 348 -3.83 4.77 -3.37
CA VAL A 348 -3.76 3.30 -3.46
C VAL A 348 -4.99 2.74 -4.15
N GLY A 349 -4.84 2.21 -5.35
CA GLY A 349 -5.93 1.64 -6.17
C GLY A 349 -5.81 2.03 -7.64
N THR A 350 -6.44 1.26 -8.52
CA THR A 350 -6.49 1.59 -9.96
C THR A 350 -7.22 2.92 -10.15
N GLY A 351 -6.57 3.90 -10.77
CA GLY A 351 -7.12 5.23 -11.02
C GLY A 351 -7.40 6.08 -9.77
N ALA A 352 -6.89 5.69 -8.59
CA ALA A 352 -7.03 6.50 -7.39
C ALA A 352 -6.29 7.85 -7.56
N ASP A 353 -6.88 8.95 -7.10
CA ASP A 353 -6.33 10.31 -7.26
C ASP A 353 -6.33 11.04 -5.90
N ALA A 354 -5.14 11.16 -5.31
CA ALA A 354 -4.89 11.94 -4.10
C ALA A 354 -4.26 13.29 -4.50
N ASN A 355 -5.10 14.27 -4.82
CA ASN A 355 -4.69 15.60 -5.27
C ASN A 355 -4.77 16.67 -4.16
N GLY A 356 -5.16 16.32 -2.94
CA GLY A 356 -5.00 17.21 -1.79
C GLY A 356 -3.63 17.08 -1.13
N GLN A 357 -3.11 18.15 -0.53
CA GLN A 357 -2.00 18.05 0.42
C GLN A 357 -2.43 17.18 1.62
N ASN A 358 -1.57 16.28 2.11
CA ASN A 358 -1.88 15.35 3.20
C ASN A 358 -3.16 14.52 2.96
N SER A 359 -3.52 14.26 1.70
CA SER A 359 -4.73 13.54 1.34
C SER A 359 -4.51 12.04 1.22
N VAL A 360 -5.59 11.27 1.40
CA VAL A 360 -5.58 9.81 1.32
C VAL A 360 -6.70 9.34 0.39
N ALA A 361 -6.36 8.76 -0.76
CA ALA A 361 -7.30 8.12 -1.68
C ALA A 361 -7.02 6.61 -1.73
N VAL A 362 -7.96 5.78 -1.27
CA VAL A 362 -7.80 4.31 -1.25
C VAL A 362 -9.03 3.63 -1.85
N GLY A 363 -8.84 2.92 -2.95
CA GLY A 363 -9.90 2.24 -3.70
C GLY A 363 -9.86 2.58 -5.19
N THR A 364 -10.51 1.76 -6.02
CA THR A 364 -10.60 2.02 -7.46
C THR A 364 -11.28 3.38 -7.70
N ASN A 365 -10.63 4.26 -8.44
CA ASN A 365 -11.12 5.62 -8.75
C ASN A 365 -11.51 6.47 -7.52
N ALA A 366 -10.98 6.18 -6.34
CA ALA A 366 -11.16 7.03 -5.16
C ALA A 366 -10.49 8.40 -5.38
N GLN A 367 -11.14 9.49 -4.98
CA GLN A 367 -10.67 10.86 -5.23
C GLN A 367 -10.62 11.65 -3.92
N ALA A 368 -9.42 11.96 -3.44
CA ALA A 368 -9.19 12.85 -2.31
C ALA A 368 -8.57 14.16 -2.82
N LEU A 369 -9.43 15.13 -3.14
CA LEU A 369 -9.06 16.35 -3.86
C LEU A 369 -8.87 17.57 -2.93
N GLY A 370 -9.46 17.54 -1.73
CA GLY A 370 -9.28 18.59 -0.74
C GLY A 370 -8.02 18.41 0.13
N PRO A 371 -7.40 19.47 0.67
CA PRO A 371 -6.33 19.35 1.66
C PRO A 371 -6.80 18.59 2.90
N ASN A 372 -5.99 17.68 3.42
CA ASN A 372 -6.31 16.78 4.54
C ASN A 372 -7.57 15.92 4.30
N ALA A 373 -7.99 15.73 3.05
CA ALA A 373 -9.17 14.93 2.72
C ALA A 373 -8.84 13.43 2.71
N SER A 374 -9.79 12.60 3.10
CA SER A 374 -9.68 11.14 3.06
C SER A 374 -10.85 10.55 2.26
N ALA A 375 -10.57 9.89 1.14
CA ALA A 375 -11.54 9.15 0.32
C ALA A 375 -11.17 7.67 0.30
N ILE A 376 -11.97 6.83 0.96
CA ILE A 376 -11.71 5.40 1.08
C ILE A 376 -12.94 4.61 0.59
N GLY A 377 -12.81 3.90 -0.52
CA GLY A 377 -13.87 3.13 -1.17
C GLY A 377 -13.86 3.29 -2.69
N ASP A 378 -14.46 2.33 -3.39
CA ASP A 378 -14.67 2.42 -4.84
C ASP A 378 -15.44 3.69 -5.19
N THR A 379 -14.86 4.52 -6.06
CA THR A 379 -15.38 5.83 -6.49
C THR A 379 -15.76 6.78 -5.33
N ALA A 380 -15.17 6.62 -4.14
CA ALA A 380 -15.36 7.56 -3.04
C ALA A 380 -14.75 8.93 -3.38
N VAL A 381 -15.39 10.03 -2.97
CA VAL A 381 -14.98 11.39 -3.33
C VAL A 381 -14.97 12.29 -2.10
N ALA A 382 -13.80 12.80 -1.73
CA ALA A 382 -13.60 13.78 -0.67
C ALA A 382 -13.00 15.06 -1.27
N GLN A 383 -13.85 16.07 -1.53
CA GLN A 383 -13.45 17.33 -2.19
C GLN A 383 -13.26 18.50 -1.22
N GLY A 384 -13.93 18.46 -0.05
CA GLY A 384 -13.78 19.53 0.94
C GLY A 384 -12.44 19.44 1.67
N SER A 385 -11.92 20.58 2.15
CA SER A 385 -10.79 20.58 3.09
C SER A 385 -11.20 19.83 4.36
N ASN A 386 -10.31 18.97 4.89
CA ASN A 386 -10.56 18.14 6.07
C ASN A 386 -11.82 17.26 5.96
N SER A 387 -12.22 16.90 4.74
CA SER A 387 -13.39 16.05 4.51
C SER A 387 -13.05 14.56 4.58
N VAL A 388 -14.02 13.75 4.98
CA VAL A 388 -13.87 12.28 5.07
C VAL A 388 -15.01 11.63 4.30
N ALA A 389 -14.70 10.87 3.25
CA ALA A 389 -15.62 10.01 2.52
C ALA A 389 -15.18 8.55 2.69
N LEU A 390 -15.97 7.75 3.40
CA LEU A 390 -15.68 6.32 3.62
C LEU A 390 -16.88 5.46 3.19
N GLY A 391 -16.70 4.68 2.13
CA GLY A 391 -17.72 3.82 1.52
C GLY A 391 -17.74 3.95 0.00
N SER A 392 -18.25 2.93 -0.69
CA SER A 392 -18.42 2.97 -2.16
C SER A 392 -19.36 4.12 -2.54
N SER A 393 -18.88 4.99 -3.43
CA SER A 393 -19.58 6.20 -3.88
C SER A 393 -19.95 7.18 -2.75
N ALA A 394 -19.29 7.11 -1.59
CA ALA A 394 -19.44 8.13 -0.54
C ALA A 394 -18.91 9.48 -1.03
N ARG A 395 -19.61 10.58 -0.75
CA ARG A 395 -19.35 11.90 -1.31
C ARG A 395 -19.31 12.98 -0.23
N ALA A 396 -18.12 13.37 0.21
CA ALA A 396 -17.88 14.45 1.17
C ALA A 396 -17.35 15.69 0.44
N THR A 397 -18.25 16.55 -0.04
CA THR A 397 -17.85 17.74 -0.84
C THR A 397 -17.84 19.05 -0.06
N GLY A 398 -18.43 19.08 1.13
CA GLY A 398 -18.35 20.24 2.01
C GLY A 398 -17.04 20.29 2.78
N ASN A 399 -16.58 21.49 3.16
CA ASN A 399 -15.42 21.63 4.04
C ASN A 399 -15.74 21.05 5.43
N VAL A 400 -14.81 20.31 6.03
CA VAL A 400 -14.97 19.63 7.33
C VAL A 400 -16.18 18.67 7.34
N SER A 401 -16.59 18.18 6.16
CA SER A 401 -17.72 17.26 6.04
C SER A 401 -17.32 15.81 6.25
N THR A 402 -18.25 14.98 6.73
CA THR A 402 -18.04 13.53 6.91
C THR A 402 -19.18 12.76 6.25
N ALA A 403 -18.86 11.91 5.27
CA ALA A 403 -19.78 10.99 4.60
C ALA A 403 -19.32 9.54 4.86
N LEU A 404 -20.13 8.78 5.60
CA LEU A 404 -19.80 7.40 6.01
C LEU A 404 -20.92 6.42 5.62
N GLY A 405 -20.65 5.59 4.61
CA GLY A 405 -21.57 4.59 4.08
C GLY A 405 -21.71 4.67 2.56
N GLN A 406 -22.24 3.61 1.94
CA GLN A 406 -22.46 3.56 0.50
C GLN A 406 -23.44 4.65 0.03
N ASN A 407 -23.07 5.38 -1.04
CA ASN A 407 -23.88 6.46 -1.64
C ASN A 407 -24.27 7.58 -0.65
N THR A 408 -23.48 7.80 0.41
CA THR A 408 -23.70 8.93 1.32
C THR A 408 -23.30 10.25 0.67
N VAL A 409 -24.01 11.33 0.99
CA VAL A 409 -23.66 12.67 0.53
C VAL A 409 -23.60 13.64 1.73
N ALA A 410 -22.41 14.15 2.02
CA ALA A 410 -22.18 15.25 2.94
C ALA A 410 -21.65 16.46 2.15
N SER A 411 -22.54 17.30 1.63
CA SER A 411 -22.17 18.44 0.76
C SER A 411 -22.16 19.79 1.46
N GLY A 412 -22.69 19.87 2.68
CA GLY A 412 -22.66 21.09 3.47
C GLY A 412 -21.34 21.29 4.21
N THR A 413 -20.98 22.55 4.49
CA THR A 413 -19.83 22.83 5.37
C THR A 413 -20.13 22.31 6.78
N ARG A 414 -19.20 21.58 7.39
CA ARG A 414 -19.35 20.90 8.69
C ARG A 414 -20.53 19.90 8.74
N SER A 415 -21.01 19.45 7.58
CA SER A 415 -22.12 18.49 7.52
C SER A 415 -21.66 17.06 7.78
N VAL A 416 -22.53 16.25 8.37
CA VAL A 416 -22.22 14.87 8.75
C VAL A 416 -23.33 13.93 8.26
N ALA A 417 -23.01 13.00 7.36
CA ALA A 417 -23.93 11.99 6.80
C ALA A 417 -23.43 10.57 7.13
N LEU A 418 -24.21 9.79 7.88
CA LEU A 418 -23.88 8.41 8.29
C LEU A 418 -25.01 7.45 7.92
N GLY A 419 -24.69 6.39 7.17
CA GLY A 419 -25.62 5.33 6.77
C GLY A 419 -25.93 5.35 5.28
N GLN A 420 -26.28 4.19 4.70
CA GLN A 420 -26.49 4.05 3.25
C GLN A 420 -27.49 5.10 2.73
N SER A 421 -27.10 5.85 1.71
CA SER A 421 -27.89 6.95 1.12
C SER A 421 -28.33 8.05 2.09
N ALA A 422 -27.60 8.30 3.18
CA ALA A 422 -27.83 9.47 4.01
C ALA A 422 -27.34 10.76 3.31
N ASP A 423 -28.15 11.82 3.38
CA ASP A 423 -27.92 13.11 2.72
C ASP A 423 -27.91 14.26 3.75
N ALA A 424 -26.74 14.83 4.00
CA ALA A 424 -26.52 16.03 4.80
C ALA A 424 -25.99 17.15 3.88
N THR A 425 -26.90 17.91 3.26
CA THR A 425 -26.53 18.76 2.11
C THR A 425 -26.32 20.23 2.43
N ALA A 426 -26.63 20.66 3.65
CA ALA A 426 -26.56 22.06 4.09
C ALA A 426 -25.54 22.27 5.21
N THR A 427 -25.15 23.52 5.46
CA THR A 427 -24.19 23.87 6.51
C THR A 427 -24.68 23.38 7.87
N ASP A 428 -23.80 22.77 8.66
CA ASP A 428 -24.10 22.26 10.00
C ASP A 428 -25.23 21.21 10.07
N SER A 429 -25.56 20.58 8.94
CA SER A 429 -26.56 19.52 8.89
C SER A 429 -26.02 18.17 9.36
N LEU A 430 -26.86 17.38 10.04
CA LEU A 430 -26.55 16.04 10.54
C LEU A 430 -27.62 15.05 10.06
N ALA A 431 -27.23 14.09 9.22
CA ALA A 431 -28.09 12.98 8.76
C ALA A 431 -27.51 11.64 9.21
N VAL A 432 -28.20 10.93 10.09
CA VAL A 432 -27.78 9.63 10.63
C VAL A 432 -28.90 8.62 10.45
N GLY A 433 -28.67 7.62 9.59
CA GLY A 433 -29.61 6.56 9.28
C GLY A 433 -29.73 6.33 7.78
N ASN A 434 -30.17 5.12 7.40
CA ASN A 434 -30.41 4.79 6.01
C ASN A 434 -31.46 5.73 5.39
N ASN A 435 -31.12 6.40 4.29
CA ASN A 435 -31.97 7.42 3.64
C ASN A 435 -32.35 8.61 4.54
N ALA A 436 -31.61 8.88 5.62
CA ALA A 436 -31.83 10.07 6.44
C ALA A 436 -31.50 11.33 5.64
N GLN A 437 -32.37 12.34 5.68
CA GLN A 437 -32.23 13.60 4.94
C GLN A 437 -32.21 14.79 5.90
N ALA A 438 -31.11 15.53 5.91
CA ALA A 438 -30.94 16.81 6.59
C ALA A 438 -30.51 17.86 5.55
N THR A 439 -31.47 18.51 4.90
CA THR A 439 -31.24 19.29 3.68
C THR A 439 -31.20 20.80 3.88
N ALA A 440 -31.31 21.27 5.13
CA ALA A 440 -31.34 22.68 5.50
C ALA A 440 -30.31 22.99 6.60
N THR A 441 -29.96 24.28 6.76
CA THR A 441 -28.95 24.71 7.75
C THR A 441 -29.36 24.32 9.16
N ASP A 442 -28.41 23.81 9.96
CA ASP A 442 -28.62 23.33 11.33
C ASP A 442 -29.68 22.21 11.45
N ALA A 443 -30.06 21.56 10.35
CA ALA A 443 -31.05 20.48 10.37
C ALA A 443 -30.45 19.17 10.91
N VAL A 444 -31.21 18.46 11.75
CA VAL A 444 -30.82 17.17 12.32
C VAL A 444 -31.84 16.09 11.97
N SER A 445 -31.39 15.04 11.30
CA SER A 445 -32.19 13.89 10.92
C SER A 445 -31.56 12.62 11.49
N LEU A 446 -32.23 11.97 12.45
CA LEU A 446 -31.75 10.76 13.11
C LEU A 446 -32.80 9.65 13.00
N GLY A 447 -32.54 8.65 12.17
CA GLY A 447 -33.41 7.51 11.93
C GLY A 447 -33.53 7.16 10.45
N ARG A 448 -33.94 5.92 10.16
CA ARG A 448 -34.15 5.49 8.78
C ARG A 448 -35.23 6.35 8.12
N ALA A 449 -34.91 6.96 6.98
CA ALA A 449 -35.79 7.84 6.22
C ALA A 449 -36.36 9.01 7.04
N ALA A 450 -35.67 9.44 8.11
CA ALA A 450 -35.99 10.68 8.80
C ALA A 450 -35.73 11.88 7.86
N ASN A 451 -36.54 12.93 7.96
CA ASN A 451 -36.49 14.08 7.05
C ASN A 451 -36.61 15.40 7.83
N ALA A 452 -35.49 16.09 8.01
CA ALA A 452 -35.42 17.44 8.54
C ALA A 452 -35.23 18.42 7.38
N ALA A 453 -36.34 18.95 6.86
CA ALA A 453 -36.39 19.65 5.57
C ALA A 453 -36.19 21.17 5.69
N GLN A 454 -36.20 21.73 6.90
CA GLN A 454 -36.19 23.18 7.14
C GLN A 454 -35.09 23.61 8.11
N ALA A 455 -34.77 24.91 8.11
CA ALA A 455 -33.70 25.46 8.95
C ALA A 455 -33.96 25.18 10.43
N SER A 456 -32.92 24.73 11.15
CA SER A 456 -32.95 24.36 12.57
C SER A 456 -34.05 23.33 12.92
N SER A 457 -34.50 22.53 11.94
CA SER A 457 -35.50 21.47 12.17
C SER A 457 -34.85 20.16 12.61
N MET A 458 -35.55 19.38 13.43
CA MET A 458 -35.06 18.11 13.97
C MET A 458 -36.08 16.99 13.73
N ALA A 459 -35.69 15.95 13.01
CA ALA A 459 -36.48 14.72 12.84
C ALA A 459 -35.80 13.55 13.56
N LEU A 460 -36.41 13.08 14.65
CA LEU A 460 -35.86 12.06 15.55
C LEU A 460 -36.74 10.81 15.53
N GLY A 461 -36.41 9.83 14.69
CA GLY A 461 -37.12 8.57 14.57
C GLY A 461 -37.26 8.10 13.13
N THR A 462 -37.52 6.81 12.96
CA THR A 462 -37.77 6.24 11.63
C THR A 462 -38.95 6.95 10.97
N THR A 463 -38.76 7.44 9.74
CA THR A 463 -39.75 8.22 8.96
C THR A 463 -40.33 9.44 9.68
N ALA A 464 -39.66 9.98 10.70
CA ALA A 464 -40.04 11.26 11.31
C ALA A 464 -39.80 12.39 10.29
N SER A 465 -40.68 13.39 10.27
CA SER A 465 -40.60 14.49 9.31
C SER A 465 -40.83 15.83 9.98
N ALA A 466 -39.81 16.69 9.96
CA ALA A 466 -39.89 18.06 10.43
C ALA A 466 -39.87 19.00 9.22
N THR A 467 -41.05 19.48 8.83
CA THR A 467 -41.28 20.24 7.59
C THR A 467 -41.46 21.74 7.84
N ALA A 468 -41.30 22.19 9.08
CA ALA A 468 -41.36 23.60 9.45
C ALA A 468 -40.06 24.09 10.13
N VAL A 469 -39.78 25.39 10.02
CA VAL A 469 -38.59 26.03 10.61
C VAL A 469 -38.59 25.88 12.13
N ASN A 470 -37.43 25.58 12.71
CA ASN A 470 -37.25 25.45 14.16
C ASN A 470 -38.29 24.51 14.81
N SER A 471 -38.57 23.38 14.16
CA SER A 471 -39.54 22.39 14.63
C SER A 471 -38.88 21.05 14.92
N VAL A 472 -39.47 20.27 15.83
CA VAL A 472 -38.98 18.96 16.25
C VAL A 472 -40.06 17.90 16.03
N ALA A 473 -39.82 16.93 15.15
CA ALA A 473 -40.63 15.72 15.02
C ALA A 473 -39.99 14.59 15.84
N LEU A 474 -40.59 14.24 16.96
CA LEU A 474 -40.06 13.26 17.92
C LEU A 474 -40.87 11.95 17.87
N GLY A 475 -40.21 10.85 17.52
CA GLY A 475 -40.79 9.52 17.40
C GLY A 475 -41.08 9.09 15.97
N ALA A 476 -41.21 7.78 15.76
CA ALA A 476 -41.36 7.20 14.42
C ALA A 476 -42.64 7.71 13.72
N GLY A 477 -42.51 8.18 12.48
CA GLY A 477 -43.63 8.72 11.69
C GLY A 477 -44.25 10.02 12.23
N SER A 478 -43.65 10.68 13.21
CA SER A 478 -44.12 12.00 13.67
C SER A 478 -43.98 13.06 12.58
N LEU A 479 -44.91 14.00 12.51
CA LEU A 479 -44.91 15.12 11.57
C LEU A 479 -44.95 16.44 12.34
N ALA A 480 -43.93 17.28 12.19
CA ALA A 480 -43.90 18.64 12.70
C ALA A 480 -44.07 19.63 11.54
N ASP A 481 -45.31 20.10 11.34
CA ASP A 481 -45.73 20.97 10.24
C ASP A 481 -45.93 22.43 10.64
N ARG A 482 -45.66 22.77 11.91
CA ARG A 482 -45.75 24.13 12.45
C ARG A 482 -44.40 24.61 12.97
N ALA A 483 -44.04 25.85 12.66
CA ALA A 483 -42.80 26.45 13.14
C ALA A 483 -42.78 26.57 14.67
N ASN A 484 -41.59 26.52 15.28
CA ASN A 484 -41.40 26.66 16.73
C ASN A 484 -42.25 25.67 17.54
N SER A 485 -42.28 24.40 17.13
CA SER A 485 -43.11 23.38 17.77
C SER A 485 -42.42 22.03 17.90
N VAL A 486 -42.84 21.25 18.90
CA VAL A 486 -42.46 19.84 19.05
C VAL A 486 -43.70 18.99 18.78
N SER A 487 -43.65 18.17 17.73
CA SER A 487 -44.67 17.16 17.44
C SER A 487 -44.22 15.79 17.90
N VAL A 488 -45.02 15.16 18.74
CA VAL A 488 -44.81 13.77 19.21
C VAL A 488 -45.65 12.76 18.43
N GLY A 489 -46.22 13.13 17.28
CA GLY A 489 -47.11 12.25 16.51
C GLY A 489 -47.63 12.90 15.22
N THR A 490 -48.83 12.50 14.81
CA THR A 490 -49.57 13.11 13.70
C THR A 490 -51.03 13.33 14.11
N ALA A 491 -51.81 14.02 13.29
CA ALA A 491 -53.25 14.14 13.50
C ALA A 491 -53.97 12.77 13.56
N ALA A 492 -53.43 11.76 12.85
CA ALA A 492 -53.98 10.40 12.82
C ALA A 492 -53.41 9.48 13.92
N SER A 493 -52.26 9.83 14.51
CA SER A 493 -51.56 9.00 15.50
C SER A 493 -50.89 9.88 16.55
N GLN A 494 -51.62 10.21 17.60
CA GLN A 494 -51.14 10.99 18.73
C GLN A 494 -50.46 10.11 19.77
N ARG A 495 -49.52 10.68 20.53
CA ARG A 495 -48.84 10.00 21.64
C ARG A 495 -49.15 10.68 22.96
N GLN A 496 -49.20 9.88 24.02
CA GLN A 496 -49.24 10.40 25.38
C GLN A 496 -47.84 10.86 25.81
N ILE A 497 -47.80 11.96 26.55
CA ILE A 497 -46.61 12.42 27.27
C ILE A 497 -46.79 11.98 28.73
N ILE A 498 -46.05 10.95 29.14
CA ILE A 498 -46.11 10.36 30.48
C ILE A 498 -44.92 10.82 31.32
N ASN A 499 -44.99 10.60 32.64
CA ASN A 499 -43.98 11.04 33.62
C ASN A 499 -43.78 12.57 33.64
N LEU A 500 -44.86 13.31 33.39
CA LEU A 500 -44.88 14.76 33.45
C LEU A 500 -45.19 15.24 34.86
N ALA A 501 -44.22 15.88 35.51
CA ALA A 501 -44.43 16.55 36.79
C ALA A 501 -45.45 17.70 36.67
N ALA A 502 -45.99 18.15 37.80
CA ALA A 502 -46.92 19.26 37.81
C ALA A 502 -46.22 20.56 37.41
N GLY A 503 -46.76 21.27 36.41
CA GLY A 503 -46.27 22.58 35.99
C GLY A 503 -46.53 23.67 37.03
N VAL A 504 -45.61 24.62 37.19
CA VAL A 504 -45.71 25.69 38.19
C VAL A 504 -45.75 27.06 37.52
N GLN A 505 -45.02 27.24 36.42
CA GLN A 505 -44.94 28.48 35.67
C GLN A 505 -45.99 28.54 34.55
N GLY A 506 -46.28 29.74 34.05
CA GLY A 506 -47.28 29.94 32.99
C GLY A 506 -46.98 29.25 31.65
N THR A 507 -45.74 28.79 31.44
CA THR A 507 -45.30 28.08 30.22
C THR A 507 -45.06 26.58 30.44
N ASP A 508 -45.33 26.06 31.64
CA ASP A 508 -45.16 24.64 31.93
C ASP A 508 -46.34 23.85 31.37
N ALA A 509 -46.10 22.60 30.99
CA ALA A 509 -47.18 21.69 30.61
C ALA A 509 -47.97 21.24 31.85
N VAL A 510 -49.29 21.08 31.69
CA VAL A 510 -50.20 20.64 32.77
C VAL A 510 -50.39 19.13 32.70
N ASN A 511 -50.23 18.44 33.82
CA ASN A 511 -50.53 17.01 33.91
C ASN A 511 -51.97 16.75 34.41
N VAL A 512 -52.44 15.50 34.33
CA VAL A 512 -53.82 15.15 34.72
C VAL A 512 -54.09 15.40 36.21
N SER A 513 -53.09 15.24 37.08
CA SER A 513 -53.25 15.48 38.53
C SER A 513 -53.50 16.95 38.88
N GLN A 514 -53.08 17.88 38.02
CA GLN A 514 -53.35 19.31 38.18
C GLN A 514 -54.73 19.71 37.64
N LEU A 515 -55.23 19.01 36.64
CA LEU A 515 -56.55 19.27 36.06
C LEU A 515 -57.69 18.72 36.93
N ASN A 516 -57.48 17.58 37.60
CA ASN A 516 -58.51 16.93 38.42
C ASN A 516 -59.09 17.83 39.55
N PRO A 517 -58.27 18.56 40.35
CA PRO A 517 -58.78 19.48 41.36
C PRO A 517 -59.60 20.64 40.77
N LEU A 518 -59.27 21.12 39.55
CA LEU A 518 -60.03 22.18 38.89
C LEU A 518 -61.44 21.71 38.52
N ALA A 519 -61.59 20.47 38.06
CA ALA A 519 -62.90 19.89 37.79
C ALA A 519 -63.74 19.73 39.07
N LEU A 520 -63.12 19.34 40.18
CA LEU A 520 -63.80 19.25 41.48
C LEU A 520 -64.21 20.62 42.04
N ALA A 521 -63.41 21.66 41.79
CA ALA A 521 -63.67 23.01 42.28
C ALA A 521 -64.98 23.63 41.73
N LEU A 522 -65.50 23.13 40.60
CA LEU A 522 -66.76 23.58 40.04
C LEU A 522 -67.99 23.02 40.80
N GLY A 523 -67.89 21.91 41.53
CA GLY A 523 -69.02 21.34 42.27
C GLY A 523 -70.13 20.78 41.37
N GLY A 524 -71.34 20.50 41.90
CA GLY A 524 -72.45 19.99 41.08
C GLY A 524 -72.18 18.64 40.38
N GLY A 525 -71.23 17.83 40.88
CA GLY A 525 -70.87 16.55 40.29
C GLY A 525 -69.92 16.60 39.09
N SER A 526 -69.29 17.75 38.80
CA SER A 526 -68.28 17.84 37.75
C SER A 526 -67.07 16.93 38.02
N SER A 527 -66.51 16.35 36.96
CA SER A 527 -65.34 15.48 37.04
C SER A 527 -64.54 15.48 35.74
N TYR A 528 -63.27 15.09 35.82
CA TYR A 528 -62.43 14.82 34.66
C TYR A 528 -61.94 13.38 34.73
N ALA A 529 -62.52 12.51 33.90
CA ALA A 529 -62.23 11.08 33.90
C ALA A 529 -62.15 10.55 32.47
N GLY A 530 -61.14 9.72 32.18
CA GLY A 530 -60.97 9.14 30.83
C GLY A 530 -60.71 10.18 29.73
N GLY A 531 -60.22 11.38 30.06
CA GLY A 531 -60.02 12.47 29.10
C GLY A 531 -61.29 13.23 28.74
N ILE A 532 -62.42 12.93 29.39
CA ILE A 532 -63.70 13.59 29.18
C ILE A 532 -64.03 14.46 30.40
N PHE A 533 -64.34 15.72 30.14
CA PHE A 533 -64.86 16.62 31.15
C PHE A 533 -66.37 16.43 31.30
N THR A 534 -66.82 16.06 32.50
CA THR A 534 -68.25 15.97 32.85
C THR A 534 -68.69 17.31 33.42
N ALA A 535 -69.66 17.96 32.76
CA ALA A 535 -70.17 19.25 33.18
C ALA A 535 -70.85 19.18 34.57
N PRO A 536 -70.72 20.23 35.39
CA PRO A 536 -71.45 20.30 36.65
C PRO A 536 -72.95 20.42 36.39
N THR A 537 -73.78 19.92 37.29
CA THR A 537 -75.23 20.15 37.32
C THR A 537 -75.61 20.83 38.62
N TYR A 538 -76.14 22.05 38.51
CA TYR A 538 -76.66 22.81 39.64
C TYR A 538 -78.18 22.84 39.56
N VAL A 539 -78.87 22.46 40.64
CA VAL A 539 -80.34 22.50 40.70
C VAL A 539 -80.77 23.72 41.49
N ILE A 540 -81.45 24.65 40.83
CA ILE A 540 -82.02 25.85 41.45
C ILE A 540 -83.54 25.77 41.27
N GLN A 541 -84.28 25.63 42.38
CA GLN A 541 -85.76 25.53 42.38
C GLN A 541 -86.32 24.44 41.44
N GLY A 542 -85.64 23.30 41.32
CA GLY A 542 -86.06 22.17 40.48
C GLY A 542 -85.65 22.25 39.01
N ALA A 543 -85.12 23.38 38.55
CA ALA A 543 -84.50 23.51 37.23
C ALA A 543 -83.00 23.22 37.30
N SER A 544 -82.45 22.53 36.29
CA SER A 544 -81.04 22.13 36.21
C SER A 544 -80.24 23.06 35.30
N TYR A 545 -79.04 23.46 35.74
CA TYR A 545 -78.13 24.36 35.04
C TYR A 545 -76.75 23.72 34.94
N THR A 546 -76.14 23.79 33.75
CA THR A 546 -74.88 23.07 33.44
C THR A 546 -73.62 23.93 33.55
N ASN A 547 -73.76 25.17 34.00
CA ASN A 547 -72.64 26.07 34.27
C ASN A 547 -73.00 27.03 35.41
N VAL A 548 -71.97 27.54 36.08
CA VAL A 548 -72.09 28.43 37.25
C VAL A 548 -72.87 29.71 36.89
N GLY A 549 -72.58 30.31 35.74
CA GLY A 549 -73.22 31.57 35.32
C GLY A 549 -74.74 31.47 35.20
N ALA A 550 -75.23 30.43 34.52
CA ALA A 550 -76.67 30.20 34.36
C ALA A 550 -77.34 29.84 35.68
N ALA A 551 -76.67 29.08 36.55
CA ALA A 551 -77.17 28.78 37.89
C ALA A 551 -77.32 30.06 38.73
N PHE A 552 -76.34 30.96 38.71
CA PHE A 552 -76.40 32.23 39.43
C PHE A 552 -77.41 33.20 38.84
N ALA A 553 -77.55 33.28 37.51
CA ALA A 553 -78.60 34.09 36.88
C ALA A 553 -80.01 33.61 37.27
N ALA A 554 -80.19 32.30 37.42
CA ALA A 554 -81.44 31.73 37.92
C ALA A 554 -81.68 32.11 39.39
N VAL A 555 -80.64 32.03 40.24
CA VAL A 555 -80.74 32.51 41.63
C VAL A 555 -81.09 33.99 41.69
N ASP A 556 -80.44 34.82 40.88
CA ASP A 556 -80.65 36.27 40.82
C ASP A 556 -82.08 36.64 40.39
N THR A 557 -82.61 35.94 39.39
CA THR A 557 -84.01 36.08 38.96
C THR A 557 -84.96 35.75 40.12
N GLN A 558 -84.68 34.67 40.86
CA GLN A 558 -85.51 34.27 42.00
C GLN A 558 -85.39 35.23 43.18
N LEU A 559 -84.19 35.77 43.42
CA LEU A 559 -83.95 36.76 44.45
C LEU A 559 -84.66 38.07 44.12
N SER A 560 -84.70 38.46 42.84
CA SER A 560 -85.49 39.60 42.35
C SER A 560 -86.98 39.39 42.60
N VAL A 561 -87.51 38.19 42.31
CA VAL A 561 -88.91 37.83 42.62
C VAL A 561 -89.19 37.86 44.13
N LEU A 562 -88.27 37.37 44.96
CA LEU A 562 -88.41 37.44 46.42
C LEU A 562 -88.37 38.89 46.91
N GLY A 563 -87.49 39.72 46.35
CA GLY A 563 -87.41 41.16 46.63
C GLY A 563 -88.75 41.85 46.38
N GLN A 564 -89.37 41.61 45.22
CA GLN A 564 -90.71 42.12 44.93
C GLN A 564 -91.76 41.64 45.94
N ARG A 565 -91.73 40.36 46.32
CA ARG A 565 -92.67 39.82 47.34
C ARG A 565 -92.47 40.44 48.73
N ILE A 566 -91.26 40.84 49.09
CA ILE A 566 -90.98 41.52 50.37
C ILE A 566 -91.43 42.98 50.30
N ASP A 567 -91.21 43.66 49.18
CA ASP A 567 -91.73 45.01 48.94
C ASP A 567 -93.27 45.04 49.02
N ASP A 568 -93.93 44.00 48.52
CA ASP A 568 -95.39 43.82 48.65
C ASP A 568 -95.85 43.61 50.11
N ILE A 569 -95.00 43.06 50.98
CA ILE A 569 -95.27 42.93 52.43
C ILE A 569 -95.02 44.25 53.17
N ALA A 570 -94.06 45.06 52.71
CA ALA A 570 -93.78 46.39 53.24
C ALA A 570 -94.88 47.42 52.90
N LEU A 571 -95.80 47.09 51.99
CA LEU A 571 -96.91 47.93 51.56
C LEU A 571 -98.29 47.47 52.09
N THR A 572 -98.40 47.26 53.41
CA THR A 572 -99.70 47.48 54.09
C THR A 572 -99.71 48.78 54.90
N PRO A 573 -100.05 49.94 54.29
CA PRO A 573 -100.59 51.07 55.05
C PRO A 573 -102.08 50.83 55.36
N GLY A 574 -102.42 50.81 56.65
CA GLY A 574 -103.80 51.00 57.13
C GLY A 574 -104.30 52.44 56.90
N PRO A 575 -105.63 52.68 56.92
CA PRO A 575 -106.28 53.67 56.04
C PRO A 575 -106.51 55.05 56.67
N GLN A 576 -106.31 56.14 55.91
CA GLN A 576 -106.97 57.46 56.06
C GLN A 576 -106.63 58.34 54.83
N GLY A 577 -107.54 58.79 53.97
CA GLY A 577 -108.46 59.93 54.13
C GLY A 577 -108.38 60.83 52.87
N PRO A 578 -109.41 61.64 52.54
CA PRO A 578 -109.73 62.05 51.16
C PRO A 578 -108.91 63.22 50.57
N ALA A 579 -109.05 63.36 49.25
CA ALA A 579 -108.32 64.24 48.34
C ALA A 579 -108.32 65.75 48.66
N GLY A 580 -107.20 66.41 48.31
CA GLY A 580 -107.07 67.87 48.16
C GLY A 580 -106.57 68.25 46.76
N PRO A 581 -106.95 69.42 46.21
CA PRO A 581 -106.93 69.71 44.78
C PRO A 581 -105.60 70.23 44.20
N GLN A 582 -105.53 70.08 42.89
CA GLN A 582 -104.56 70.48 41.87
C GLN A 582 -103.93 71.88 42.00
N GLY A 583 -102.61 71.96 41.79
CA GLY A 583 -101.88 73.16 41.32
C GLY A 583 -101.45 73.00 39.85
N PRO A 584 -101.53 74.05 39.00
CA PRO A 584 -101.37 73.94 37.55
C PRO A 584 -99.91 73.95 37.05
N ALA A 585 -99.79 73.55 35.78
CA ALA A 585 -98.58 73.23 35.04
C ALA A 585 -97.59 74.39 34.80
N GLY A 586 -96.31 74.03 34.68
CA GLY A 586 -95.26 74.79 34.01
C GLY A 586 -94.52 73.90 32.99
N PRO A 587 -94.02 74.45 31.86
CA PRO A 587 -94.08 73.81 30.55
C PRO A 587 -92.89 72.91 30.17
N THR A 588 -93.16 72.10 29.15
CA THR A 588 -92.28 71.17 28.44
C THR A 588 -91.27 71.89 27.53
N GLY A 589 -90.07 71.32 27.42
CA GLY A 589 -89.27 71.33 26.18
C GLY A 589 -87.76 71.15 26.39
N PRO A 590 -87.02 70.52 25.46
CA PRO A 590 -87.38 69.39 24.60
C PRO A 590 -86.36 68.23 24.67
N THR A 591 -86.77 67.12 24.08
CA THR A 591 -86.03 65.88 23.84
C THR A 591 -84.79 66.08 22.96
N GLY A 592 -83.70 65.39 23.30
CA GLY A 592 -82.56 65.11 22.40
C GLY A 592 -81.97 63.72 22.72
N PRO A 593 -81.63 62.88 21.73
CA PRO A 593 -81.62 61.41 21.88
C PRO A 593 -80.21 60.79 22.00
N GLN A 594 -80.22 59.50 22.35
CA GLN A 594 -79.27 58.45 21.97
C GLN A 594 -77.94 58.37 22.74
N GLY A 595 -77.71 57.20 23.35
CA GLY A 595 -76.47 56.85 24.04
C GLY A 595 -75.45 56.15 23.16
N GLN A 596 -74.31 55.81 23.77
CA GLN A 596 -73.74 54.47 23.80
C GLN A 596 -72.63 54.42 24.87
N ALA A 597 -72.41 53.20 25.36
CA ALA A 597 -71.48 52.82 26.42
C ALA A 597 -70.01 53.09 26.10
N GLY A 598 -69.19 53.13 27.15
CA GLY A 598 -67.73 53.10 27.07
C GLY A 598 -67.07 53.25 28.45
N ASP A 599 -66.69 52.10 29.00
CA ASP A 599 -65.47 51.72 29.74
C ASP A 599 -64.89 52.54 30.92
N ASP A 600 -64.69 51.77 32.00
CA ASP A 600 -63.59 51.72 32.97
C ASP A 600 -63.00 53.00 33.58
N GLY A 601 -62.98 53.02 34.93
CA GLY A 601 -61.88 53.65 35.65
C GLY A 601 -62.15 54.13 37.08
N ALA A 602 -61.49 53.43 38.02
CA ALA A 602 -60.97 53.91 39.30
C ALA A 602 -61.93 54.11 40.49
N GLN A 603 -61.81 53.18 41.45
CA GLN A 603 -62.28 53.31 42.82
C GLN A 603 -61.26 54.09 43.66
N GLY A 604 -61.71 55.16 44.30
CA GLY A 604 -61.06 55.89 45.38
C GLY A 604 -62.07 56.17 46.52
N PRO A 605 -61.61 56.57 47.71
CA PRO A 605 -61.94 55.96 49.01
C PRO A 605 -63.08 56.65 49.79
N GLN A 606 -63.62 55.97 50.81
CA GLN A 606 -64.50 56.61 51.81
C GLN A 606 -64.32 56.01 53.22
N GLY A 607 -64.04 56.87 54.20
CA GLY A 607 -64.44 56.71 55.62
C GLY A 607 -65.42 57.85 55.98
N PRO A 608 -65.82 58.11 57.26
CA PRO A 608 -65.67 57.34 58.51
C PRO A 608 -66.99 57.17 59.34
N GLN A 609 -66.94 56.25 60.33
CA GLN A 609 -67.54 56.18 61.69
C GLN A 609 -69.05 56.45 62.01
N GLY A 610 -69.64 55.53 62.79
CA GLY A 610 -70.70 55.77 63.79
C GLY A 610 -70.76 54.64 64.86
N PRO A 611 -71.06 54.90 66.16
CA PRO A 611 -70.58 54.08 67.29
C PRO A 611 -71.61 53.18 68.03
N GLN A 612 -71.06 52.15 68.67
CA GLN A 612 -71.40 51.44 69.93
C GLN A 612 -72.79 50.79 70.19
N GLY A 613 -72.77 49.48 70.47
CA GLY A 613 -73.69 48.80 71.40
C GLY A 613 -72.90 47.81 72.28
N PRO A 614 -73.11 47.77 73.60
CA PRO A 614 -72.24 47.07 74.56
C PRO A 614 -72.42 45.54 74.53
N GLN A 615 -71.31 44.83 74.71
CA GLN A 615 -71.27 43.40 74.97
C GLN A 615 -71.78 43.11 76.39
N GLY A 616 -72.81 42.27 76.48
CA GLY A 616 -73.27 41.58 77.70
C GLY A 616 -73.11 40.06 77.56
N PRO A 617 -73.10 39.30 78.67
CA PRO A 617 -72.06 38.30 78.97
C PRO A 617 -72.49 36.83 78.86
N GLY A 618 -71.50 35.94 78.70
CA GLY A 618 -71.47 34.52 79.13
C GLY A 618 -72.45 33.56 78.43
N GLY A 619 -72.08 32.38 77.93
CA GLY A 619 -70.88 31.53 78.00
C GLY A 619 -71.29 30.17 77.39
N PRO A 620 -70.70 29.04 77.79
CA PRO A 620 -69.29 28.65 77.84
C PRO A 620 -69.01 27.51 76.84
N GLY A 621 -67.77 27.40 76.36
CA GLY A 621 -67.33 26.29 75.51
C GLY A 621 -65.82 26.14 75.49
N GLY A 622 -65.18 26.33 76.65
CA GLY A 622 -63.82 25.86 76.84
C GLY A 622 -63.82 24.34 76.97
N GLY A 623 -62.97 23.68 76.19
CA GLY A 623 -62.30 22.49 76.70
C GLY A 623 -61.09 22.97 77.50
N THR A 624 -61.23 23.11 78.81
CA THR A 624 -60.13 23.39 79.74
C THR A 624 -59.50 22.10 80.26
N ASP A 625 -59.27 21.13 79.36
CA ASP A 625 -58.36 20.03 79.69
C ASP A 625 -56.94 20.52 79.45
N GLU A 626 -56.12 20.55 80.50
CA GLU A 626 -54.69 20.91 80.46
C GLU A 626 -53.86 19.94 79.57
N LEU A 627 -54.51 18.91 79.02
CA LEU A 627 -53.96 17.86 78.15
C LEU A 627 -54.56 17.86 76.73
N ALA A 628 -55.49 18.76 76.39
CA ALA A 628 -56.14 18.78 75.07
C ALA A 628 -55.34 19.63 74.06
N VAL A 629 -54.97 19.02 72.92
CA VAL A 629 -54.31 19.74 71.82
C VAL A 629 -55.37 20.55 71.04
N GLY A 630 -55.22 21.88 71.00
CA GLY A 630 -56.15 22.78 70.33
C GLY A 630 -55.90 22.85 68.82
N TYR A 631 -56.97 22.95 68.04
CA TYR A 631 -56.90 23.25 66.61
C TYR A 631 -56.83 24.77 66.39
N ASP A 632 -56.12 25.20 65.36
CA ASP A 632 -55.86 26.61 65.08
C ASP A 632 -57.12 27.37 64.63
N ASN A 633 -58.16 26.65 64.18
CA ASN A 633 -59.45 27.20 63.80
C ASN A 633 -60.55 26.14 63.88
N ASP A 634 -61.80 26.58 63.75
CA ASP A 634 -63.01 25.75 63.86
C ASP A 634 -63.10 24.65 62.77
N GLN A 635 -62.34 24.77 61.68
CA GLN A 635 -62.30 23.76 60.61
C GLN A 635 -61.44 22.55 60.98
N ARG A 636 -60.69 22.60 62.10
CA ARG A 636 -59.87 21.50 62.64
C ARG A 636 -58.87 20.89 61.65
N ARG A 637 -58.34 21.69 60.72
CA ARG A 637 -57.38 21.24 59.69
C ARG A 637 -55.92 21.45 60.08
N GLN A 638 -55.65 22.20 61.15
CA GLN A 638 -54.30 22.60 61.52
C GLN A 638 -54.18 22.67 63.04
N ILE A 639 -53.04 22.22 63.55
CA ILE A 639 -52.62 22.33 64.94
C ILE A 639 -51.23 22.96 64.91
N THR A 640 -51.08 24.14 65.51
CA THR A 640 -49.79 24.80 65.70
C THR A 640 -49.29 24.53 67.11
N LEU A 641 -48.24 23.72 67.23
CA LEU A 641 -47.56 23.47 68.50
C LEU A 641 -46.61 24.63 68.78
N GLN A 642 -46.94 25.48 69.76
CA GLN A 642 -46.19 26.68 70.11
C GLN A 642 -44.86 26.33 70.82
N GLY A 643 -43.76 27.00 70.45
CA GLY A 643 -42.46 26.92 71.11
C GLY A 643 -41.28 27.32 70.21
N ASP A 644 -40.41 28.21 70.69
CA ASP A 644 -39.33 28.84 69.90
C ASP A 644 -38.25 27.86 69.38
N GLY A 645 -38.25 26.61 69.84
CA GLY A 645 -37.36 25.53 69.37
C GLY A 645 -38.06 24.37 68.65
N GLY A 646 -39.36 24.48 68.38
CA GLY A 646 -40.21 23.41 67.86
C GLY A 646 -40.58 22.36 68.92
N SER A 647 -41.73 21.70 68.75
CA SER A 647 -42.24 20.68 69.68
C SER A 647 -41.96 19.26 69.18
N ARG A 648 -41.59 18.34 70.08
CA ARG A 648 -41.46 16.91 69.77
C ARG A 648 -42.76 16.17 70.10
N ILE A 649 -43.32 15.46 69.13
CA ILE A 649 -44.47 14.57 69.35
C ILE A 649 -43.94 13.15 69.60
N GLY A 650 -44.07 12.66 70.83
CA GLY A 650 -43.69 11.30 71.21
C GLY A 650 -44.82 10.30 70.99
N ASN A 651 -44.48 9.00 70.91
CA ASN A 651 -45.43 7.89 70.82
C ASN A 651 -46.38 7.92 69.60
N VAL A 652 -45.89 8.42 68.46
CA VAL A 652 -46.60 8.32 67.18
C VAL A 652 -46.48 6.89 66.66
N ALA A 653 -47.59 6.14 66.66
CA ALA A 653 -47.64 4.79 66.08
C ALA A 653 -47.44 4.83 64.55
N ASP A 654 -47.18 3.67 63.93
CA ASP A 654 -47.05 3.58 62.47
C ASP A 654 -48.36 4.02 61.81
N GLY A 655 -48.29 5.01 60.92
CA GLY A 655 -49.43 5.44 60.11
C GLY A 655 -49.83 4.35 59.11
N VAL A 656 -51.13 4.04 59.03
CA VAL A 656 -51.69 3.00 58.16
C VAL A 656 -52.55 3.60 57.04
N GLN A 657 -53.19 4.75 57.30
CA GLN A 657 -54.01 5.47 56.33
C GLN A 657 -53.25 6.64 55.70
N ALA A 658 -53.68 7.09 54.52
CA ALA A 658 -52.98 8.12 53.74
C ALA A 658 -52.87 9.51 54.43
N GLY A 659 -53.62 9.75 55.51
CA GLY A 659 -53.58 10.99 56.29
C GLY A 659 -52.89 10.85 57.65
N ASP A 660 -52.38 9.67 58.00
CA ASP A 660 -51.73 9.44 59.29
C ASP A 660 -50.33 10.10 59.32
N ALA A 661 -49.90 10.52 60.52
CA ALA A 661 -48.56 11.03 60.71
C ALA A 661 -47.53 9.90 60.57
N VAL A 662 -46.50 10.12 59.75
CA VAL A 662 -45.37 9.19 59.57
C VAL A 662 -44.41 9.32 60.75
N ASN A 663 -44.13 8.23 61.46
CA ASN A 663 -43.12 8.25 62.50
C ASN A 663 -41.70 8.07 61.94
N ARG A 664 -40.69 8.28 62.78
CA ARG A 664 -39.28 8.16 62.37
C ARG A 664 -38.91 6.74 61.90
N GLY A 665 -39.52 5.70 62.46
CA GLY A 665 -39.29 4.32 62.04
C GLY A 665 -39.74 4.07 60.60
N GLN A 666 -40.92 4.58 60.22
CA GLN A 666 -41.44 4.51 58.85
C GLN A 666 -40.59 5.33 57.87
N LEU A 667 -40.12 6.51 58.28
CA LEU A 667 -39.22 7.34 57.46
C LEU A 667 -37.84 6.68 57.28
N ASP A 668 -37.26 6.12 58.35
CA ASP A 668 -35.97 5.43 58.30
C ASP A 668 -36.09 4.13 57.47
N ALA A 669 -37.23 3.42 57.52
CA ALA A 669 -37.52 2.27 56.67
C ALA A 669 -37.66 2.65 55.19
N ALA A 670 -38.40 3.71 54.87
CA ALA A 670 -38.52 4.23 53.50
C ALA A 670 -37.18 4.70 52.95
N ARG A 671 -36.39 5.40 53.77
CA ARG A 671 -35.01 5.80 53.44
C ARG A 671 -34.12 4.59 53.18
N THR A 672 -34.18 3.59 54.05
CA THR A 672 -33.39 2.35 53.92
C THR A 672 -33.76 1.63 52.62
N ALA A 673 -35.05 1.47 52.33
CA ALA A 673 -35.53 0.86 51.08
C ALA A 673 -35.07 1.63 49.83
N ALA A 674 -35.12 2.97 49.87
CA ALA A 674 -34.62 3.81 48.78
C ALA A 674 -33.10 3.65 48.58
N THR A 675 -32.31 3.65 49.66
CA THR A 675 -30.86 3.41 49.59
C THR A 675 -30.54 2.00 49.11
N SER A 676 -31.26 0.97 49.56
CA SER A 676 -31.06 -0.41 49.10
C SER A 676 -31.42 -0.58 47.63
N SER A 677 -32.48 0.06 47.15
CA SER A 677 -32.82 0.07 45.71
C SER A 677 -31.76 0.77 44.87
N ALA A 678 -31.20 1.88 45.34
CA ALA A 678 -30.13 2.60 44.65
C ALA A 678 -28.82 1.79 44.63
N GLN A 679 -28.49 1.12 45.73
CA GLN A 679 -27.35 0.20 45.82
C GLN A 679 -27.53 -0.97 44.84
N GLN A 680 -28.68 -1.64 44.85
CA GLN A 680 -28.97 -2.74 43.92
C GLN A 680 -28.85 -2.33 42.45
N TYR A 681 -29.36 -1.15 42.08
CA TYR A 681 -29.23 -0.64 40.71
C TYR A 681 -27.76 -0.37 40.36
N THR A 682 -27.01 0.24 41.27
CA THR A 682 -25.58 0.55 41.08
C THR A 682 -24.75 -0.72 40.96
N ASP A 683 -24.96 -1.69 41.85
CA ASP A 683 -24.26 -2.98 41.87
C ASP A 683 -24.58 -3.83 40.62
N ALA A 684 -25.85 -3.82 40.18
CA ALA A 684 -26.27 -4.48 38.96
C ALA A 684 -25.59 -3.86 37.73
N ARG A 685 -25.54 -2.52 37.66
CA ARG A 685 -24.89 -1.80 36.57
C ARG A 685 -23.38 -2.00 36.57
N GLU A 686 -22.75 -2.02 37.75
CA GLU A 686 -21.32 -2.30 37.88
C GLU A 686 -21.00 -3.73 37.44
N THR A 687 -21.86 -4.69 37.77
CA THR A 687 -21.71 -6.09 37.34
C THR A 687 -21.85 -6.23 35.82
N GLU A 688 -22.81 -5.53 35.21
CA GLU A 688 -22.99 -5.48 33.76
C GLU A 688 -21.76 -4.85 33.07
N ILE A 689 -21.27 -3.72 33.58
CA ILE A 689 -20.04 -3.07 33.08
C ILE A 689 -18.83 -4.01 33.21
N ARG A 690 -18.66 -4.69 34.35
CA ARG A 690 -17.57 -5.66 34.53
C ARG A 690 -17.66 -6.82 33.55
N ASN A 691 -18.87 -7.31 33.25
CA ASN A 691 -19.09 -8.36 32.26
C ASN A 691 -18.79 -7.87 30.83
N ASP A 692 -19.20 -6.65 30.47
CA ASP A 692 -18.93 -6.04 29.17
C ASP A 692 -17.43 -5.79 28.97
N VAL A 693 -16.74 -5.28 30.00
CA VAL A 693 -15.29 -5.09 29.99
C VAL A 693 -14.57 -6.43 29.87
N ALA A 694 -14.96 -7.44 30.65
CA ALA A 694 -14.38 -8.78 30.54
C ALA A 694 -14.62 -9.42 29.16
N ALA A 695 -15.81 -9.21 28.56
CA ALA A 695 -16.13 -9.67 27.21
C ALA A 695 -15.33 -8.91 26.15
N GLY A 696 -15.14 -7.59 26.32
CA GLY A 696 -14.30 -6.76 25.47
C GLY A 696 -12.82 -7.15 25.54
N ASP A 697 -12.30 -7.38 26.74
CA ASP A 697 -10.94 -7.88 26.98
C ASP A 697 -10.75 -9.27 26.35
N ALA A 698 -11.71 -10.17 26.53
CA ALA A 698 -11.67 -11.49 25.91
C ALA A 698 -11.75 -11.42 24.37
N ALA A 699 -12.58 -10.55 23.81
CA ALA A 699 -12.67 -10.33 22.37
C ALA A 699 -11.39 -9.70 21.79
N THR A 700 -10.79 -8.76 22.52
CA THR A 700 -9.52 -8.12 22.17
C THR A 700 -8.38 -9.13 22.22
N LEU A 701 -8.30 -9.93 23.29
CA LEU A 701 -7.30 -10.99 23.44
C LEU A 701 -7.47 -12.06 22.35
N THR A 702 -8.71 -12.47 22.05
CA THR A 702 -9.00 -13.41 20.96
C THR A 702 -8.59 -12.85 19.61
N SER A 703 -8.88 -11.58 19.33
CA SER A 703 -8.50 -10.91 18.08
C SER A 703 -6.98 -10.73 17.96
N ALA A 704 -6.31 -10.40 19.06
CA ALA A 704 -4.86 -10.26 19.11
C ALA A 704 -4.16 -11.61 18.92
N ASN A 705 -4.66 -12.68 19.54
CA ASN A 705 -4.18 -14.03 19.33
C ASN A 705 -4.43 -14.47 17.88
N ALA A 706 -5.63 -14.27 17.34
CA ALA A 706 -5.93 -14.61 15.95
C ALA A 706 -5.06 -13.84 14.94
N TYR A 707 -4.79 -12.57 15.19
CA TYR A 707 -3.87 -11.77 14.37
C TYR A 707 -2.43 -12.27 14.48
N THR A 708 -1.96 -12.55 15.69
CA THR A 708 -0.61 -13.07 15.94
C THR A 708 -0.44 -14.45 15.30
N ASP A 709 -1.43 -15.33 15.44
CA ASP A 709 -1.46 -16.66 14.82
C ASP A 709 -1.51 -16.55 13.29
N ALA A 710 -2.30 -15.64 12.72
CA ALA A 710 -2.35 -15.41 11.28
C ALA A 710 -1.01 -14.88 10.75
N ARG A 711 -0.35 -13.96 11.48
CA ARG A 711 0.99 -13.46 11.13
C ARG A 711 2.06 -14.53 11.29
N PHE A 712 1.99 -15.34 12.33
CA PHE A 712 2.90 -16.47 12.55
C PHE A 712 2.70 -17.53 11.46
N GLN A 713 1.46 -17.86 11.08
CA GLN A 713 1.18 -18.75 9.94
C GLN A 713 1.70 -18.16 8.63
N GLN A 714 1.51 -16.87 8.34
CA GLN A 714 2.06 -16.27 7.13
C GLN A 714 3.59 -16.18 7.12
N ALA A 715 4.21 -15.87 8.26
CA ALA A 715 5.66 -15.69 8.38
C ALA A 715 6.43 -17.01 8.52
N VAL A 716 5.80 -18.08 9.04
CA VAL A 716 6.46 -19.36 9.33
C VAL A 716 5.96 -20.50 8.43
N ALA A 717 4.66 -20.55 8.09
CA ALA A 717 4.14 -21.65 7.27
C ALA A 717 4.60 -21.56 5.80
N ALA A 718 4.77 -20.36 5.23
CA ALA A 718 5.28 -20.22 3.86
C ALA A 718 6.76 -20.65 3.74
N PRO A 719 7.67 -20.26 4.65
CA PRO A 719 9.03 -20.81 4.69
C PRO A 719 9.09 -22.31 5.00
N MET A 720 8.25 -22.82 5.92
CA MET A 720 8.24 -24.25 6.25
C MET A 720 7.70 -25.12 5.11
N ALA A 721 6.69 -24.65 4.38
CA ALA A 721 6.21 -25.32 3.17
C ALA A 721 7.28 -25.34 2.06
N ALA A 722 8.04 -24.25 1.92
CA ALA A 722 9.17 -24.21 0.98
C ALA A 722 10.30 -25.16 1.40
N ILE A 723 10.56 -25.33 2.70
CA ILE A 723 11.53 -26.29 3.23
C ILE A 723 11.04 -27.74 3.04
N ASP A 724 9.76 -28.01 3.23
CA ASP A 724 9.18 -29.34 3.00
C ASP A 724 9.11 -29.70 1.52
N ASP A 725 8.83 -28.73 0.63
CA ASP A 725 8.89 -28.91 -0.81
C ASP A 725 10.33 -29.13 -1.28
N LEU A 726 11.29 -28.36 -0.75
CA LEU A 726 12.72 -28.58 -1.00
C LEU A 726 13.16 -29.96 -0.53
N ARG A 727 12.77 -30.37 0.68
CA ARG A 727 13.08 -31.70 1.24
C ARG A 727 12.47 -32.82 0.39
N SER A 728 11.21 -32.68 -0.01
CA SER A 728 10.51 -33.66 -0.85
C SER A 728 11.13 -33.75 -2.25
N ASN A 729 11.51 -32.61 -2.85
CA ASN A 729 12.19 -32.57 -4.14
C ASN A 729 13.58 -33.20 -4.07
N MET A 730 14.35 -32.92 -3.01
CA MET A 730 15.64 -33.56 -2.78
C MET A 730 15.49 -35.07 -2.60
N GLU A 731 14.56 -35.52 -1.77
CA GLU A 731 14.31 -36.95 -1.53
C GLU A 731 13.93 -37.67 -2.84
N TRP A 732 13.01 -37.09 -3.62
CA TRP A 732 12.62 -37.64 -4.92
C TRP A 732 13.78 -37.72 -5.91
N ARG A 733 14.65 -36.69 -5.95
CA ARG A 733 15.84 -36.69 -6.80
C ARG A 733 16.87 -37.74 -6.35
N PHE A 734 17.04 -37.93 -5.04
CA PHE A 734 17.92 -38.97 -4.51
C PHE A 734 17.37 -40.36 -4.83
N GLU A 735 16.08 -40.61 -4.62
CA GLU A 735 15.44 -41.88 -4.98
C GLU A 735 15.55 -42.17 -6.48
N LYS A 736 15.36 -41.16 -7.34
CA LYS A 736 15.57 -41.32 -8.80
C LYS A 736 17.02 -41.61 -9.16
N THR A 737 17.96 -40.99 -8.46
CA THR A 737 19.39 -41.22 -8.67
C THR A 737 19.77 -42.63 -8.23
N ASP A 738 19.26 -43.08 -7.08
CA ASP A 738 19.49 -44.40 -6.54
C ASP A 738 18.90 -45.48 -7.46
N GLN A 739 17.65 -45.32 -7.90
CA GLN A 739 17.04 -46.19 -8.93
C GLN A 739 17.89 -46.25 -10.22
N ARG A 740 18.47 -45.12 -10.65
CA ARG A 740 19.33 -45.10 -11.85
C ARG A 740 20.63 -45.86 -11.62
N ILE A 741 21.25 -45.72 -10.45
CA ILE A 741 22.46 -46.46 -10.05
C ILE A 741 22.17 -47.96 -9.98
N GLU A 742 21.06 -48.35 -9.35
CA GLU A 742 20.62 -49.76 -9.30
C GLU A 742 20.41 -50.32 -10.71
N ARG A 743 19.71 -49.59 -11.60
CA ARG A 743 19.54 -50.00 -13.01
C ARG A 743 20.84 -50.11 -13.77
N GLN A 744 21.77 -49.16 -13.61
CA GLN A 744 23.09 -49.22 -14.25
C GLN A 744 23.89 -50.41 -13.77
N GLY A 745 23.85 -50.69 -12.47
CA GLY A 745 24.50 -51.83 -11.88
C GLY A 745 23.90 -53.18 -12.32
N ALA A 746 22.56 -53.28 -12.37
CA ALA A 746 21.87 -54.43 -12.94
C ALA A 746 22.23 -54.63 -14.44
N MET A 747 22.30 -53.55 -15.22
CA MET A 747 22.73 -53.61 -16.63
C MET A 747 24.18 -54.06 -16.79
N ASN A 748 25.09 -53.62 -15.93
CA ASN A 748 26.49 -54.08 -15.93
C ASN A 748 26.59 -55.56 -15.58
N ALA A 749 25.84 -56.02 -14.57
CA ALA A 749 25.76 -57.43 -14.22
C ALA A 749 25.19 -58.26 -15.39
N ALA A 750 24.13 -57.76 -16.04
CA ALA A 750 23.53 -58.40 -17.22
C ALA A 750 24.55 -58.54 -18.35
N MET A 751 25.26 -57.46 -18.71
CA MET A 751 26.29 -57.47 -19.75
C MET A 751 27.45 -58.41 -19.41
N LEU A 752 27.84 -58.50 -18.13
CA LEU A 752 28.89 -59.42 -17.69
C LEU A 752 28.44 -60.88 -17.87
N THR A 753 27.22 -61.22 -17.47
CA THR A 753 26.65 -62.55 -17.65
C THR A 753 26.50 -62.89 -19.14
N MET A 754 26.10 -61.91 -19.96
CA MET A 754 26.04 -62.07 -21.41
C MET A 754 27.42 -62.36 -21.99
N ALA A 755 28.42 -61.54 -21.69
CA ALA A 755 29.79 -61.69 -22.22
C ALA A 755 30.47 -62.98 -21.74
N THR A 756 30.20 -63.43 -20.51
CA THR A 756 30.73 -64.70 -19.99
C THR A 756 30.03 -65.91 -20.59
N SER A 757 28.72 -65.84 -20.86
CA SER A 757 27.97 -66.92 -21.52
C SER A 757 28.48 -67.20 -22.95
N THR A 758 28.93 -66.17 -23.68
CA THR A 758 29.48 -66.32 -25.04
C THR A 758 30.95 -66.71 -25.07
N ALA A 759 31.69 -66.55 -23.96
CA ALA A 759 33.10 -66.88 -23.89
C ALA A 759 33.39 -68.38 -24.10
N GLY A 760 32.50 -69.26 -23.61
CA GLY A 760 32.67 -70.73 -23.68
C GLY A 760 32.28 -71.39 -25.01
N VAL A 761 31.58 -70.71 -25.90
CA VAL A 761 31.00 -71.31 -27.12
C VAL A 761 31.99 -71.22 -28.28
N ARG A 762 32.63 -72.31 -28.75
CA ARG A 762 33.75 -72.23 -29.74
C ARG A 762 33.37 -71.90 -31.20
N THR A 763 32.19 -71.36 -31.48
CA THR A 763 31.77 -71.02 -32.85
C THR A 763 32.26 -69.63 -33.28
N GLN A 764 32.30 -69.39 -34.60
CA GLN A 764 32.77 -68.12 -35.16
C GLN A 764 31.85 -66.95 -34.82
N ASN A 765 30.53 -67.16 -34.88
CA ASN A 765 29.51 -66.17 -34.54
C ASN A 765 28.74 -66.67 -33.32
N ARG A 766 28.51 -65.78 -32.35
CA ARG A 766 27.91 -66.11 -31.05
C ARG A 766 26.94 -65.01 -30.65
N VAL A 767 25.83 -65.39 -30.05
CA VAL A 767 24.87 -64.47 -29.44
C VAL A 767 24.74 -64.86 -27.98
N GLY A 768 24.89 -63.87 -27.11
CA GLY A 768 24.70 -64.00 -25.67
C GLY A 768 23.48 -63.23 -25.23
N VAL A 769 22.79 -63.77 -24.24
CA VAL A 769 21.74 -63.06 -23.52
C VAL A 769 22.05 -63.18 -22.03
N GLY A 770 22.01 -62.07 -21.32
CA GLY A 770 22.31 -62.02 -19.88
C GLY A 770 21.25 -61.23 -19.14
N VAL A 771 20.87 -61.70 -17.96
CA VAL A 771 19.99 -61.00 -17.03
C VAL A 771 20.81 -60.63 -15.81
N GLY A 772 20.65 -59.39 -15.34
CA GLY A 772 21.31 -58.88 -14.15
C GLY A 772 20.30 -58.27 -13.20
N MET A 773 20.59 -58.32 -11.91
CA MET A 773 19.75 -57.79 -10.84
C MET A 773 20.64 -57.02 -9.88
N GLN A 774 20.19 -55.86 -9.41
CA GLN A 774 20.83 -55.08 -8.36
C GLN A 774 19.78 -54.30 -7.58
N GLY A 775 19.79 -54.46 -6.26
CA GLY A 775 18.74 -53.89 -5.41
C GLY A 775 17.37 -54.41 -5.83
N SER A 776 16.45 -53.49 -6.13
CA SER A 776 15.09 -53.80 -6.61
C SER A 776 14.93 -53.81 -8.13
N GLU A 777 16.00 -53.47 -8.86
CA GLU A 777 15.98 -53.28 -10.30
C GLU A 777 16.59 -54.48 -11.04
N GLN A 778 16.07 -54.73 -12.25
CA GLN A 778 16.49 -55.84 -13.11
C GLN A 778 16.79 -55.33 -14.53
N ALA A 779 17.74 -55.96 -15.19
CA ALA A 779 18.18 -55.58 -16.53
C ALA A 779 18.35 -56.79 -17.44
N LEU A 780 18.07 -56.59 -18.72
CA LEU A 780 18.30 -57.56 -19.77
C LEU A 780 19.36 -57.03 -20.73
N SER A 781 20.24 -57.91 -21.16
CA SER A 781 21.28 -57.60 -22.13
C SER A 781 21.33 -58.62 -23.25
N VAL A 782 21.67 -58.15 -24.44
CA VAL A 782 21.87 -58.96 -25.63
C VAL A 782 23.15 -58.50 -26.29
N GLY A 783 23.99 -59.45 -26.68
CA GLY A 783 25.22 -59.15 -27.39
C GLY A 783 25.58 -60.18 -28.43
N TYR A 784 26.36 -59.71 -29.39
CA TYR A 784 26.90 -60.48 -30.49
C TYR A 784 28.43 -60.46 -30.38
N GLN A 785 29.03 -61.64 -30.43
CA GLN A 785 30.47 -61.82 -30.41
C GLN A 785 30.92 -62.60 -31.64
N ARG A 786 31.99 -62.12 -32.29
CA ARG A 786 32.61 -62.79 -33.43
C ARG A 786 34.08 -63.06 -33.16
N ALA A 787 34.50 -64.31 -33.34
CA ALA A 787 35.90 -64.66 -33.40
C ALA A 787 36.47 -64.25 -34.77
N ILE A 788 37.50 -63.40 -34.74
CA ILE A 788 38.24 -62.98 -35.95
C ILE A 788 39.39 -63.96 -36.21
N SER A 789 39.96 -64.55 -35.15
CA SER A 789 40.93 -65.65 -35.21
C SER A 789 40.82 -66.51 -33.95
N ASP A 790 41.59 -67.60 -33.87
CA ASP A 790 41.68 -68.45 -32.67
C ASP A 790 42.21 -67.70 -31.42
N ARG A 791 42.75 -66.49 -31.62
CA ARG A 791 43.35 -65.65 -30.59
C ARG A 791 42.70 -64.27 -30.44
N ALA A 792 41.69 -63.94 -31.24
CA ALA A 792 41.08 -62.61 -31.24
C ALA A 792 39.55 -62.67 -31.40
N THR A 793 38.82 -61.96 -30.52
CA THR A 793 37.36 -61.83 -30.59
C THR A 793 36.91 -60.39 -30.44
N VAL A 794 35.84 -60.02 -31.14
CA VAL A 794 35.16 -58.72 -30.98
C VAL A 794 33.74 -58.96 -30.50
N THR A 795 33.31 -58.17 -29.52
CA THR A 795 31.99 -58.26 -28.88
C THR A 795 31.29 -56.92 -28.97
N PHE A 796 30.01 -56.94 -29.36
CA PHE A 796 29.10 -55.80 -29.34
C PHE A 796 27.91 -56.18 -28.47
N GLY A 797 27.51 -55.34 -27.54
CA GLY A 797 26.38 -55.66 -26.66
C GLY A 797 25.63 -54.43 -26.20
N GLY A 798 24.34 -54.59 -25.95
CA GLY A 798 23.47 -53.60 -25.34
C GLY A 798 22.74 -54.17 -24.14
N ALA A 799 22.46 -53.34 -23.14
CA ALA A 799 21.60 -53.67 -22.01
C ALA A 799 20.58 -52.56 -21.80
N PHE A 800 19.43 -52.95 -21.23
CA PHE A 800 18.33 -52.05 -20.96
C PHE A 800 17.64 -52.42 -19.65
N SER A 801 17.21 -51.41 -18.92
CA SER A 801 16.47 -51.52 -17.66
C SER A 801 15.57 -50.30 -17.48
N GLY A 802 14.25 -50.52 -17.48
CA GLY A 802 13.27 -49.43 -17.45
C GLY A 802 13.46 -48.44 -18.60
N SER A 803 13.72 -47.16 -18.27
CA SER A 803 14.00 -46.09 -19.23
C SER A 803 15.49 -45.92 -19.57
N GLU A 804 16.39 -46.67 -18.93
CA GLU A 804 17.83 -46.57 -19.17
C GLU A 804 18.29 -47.64 -20.17
N SER A 805 19.27 -47.29 -20.99
CA SER A 805 19.94 -48.22 -21.89
C SER A 805 21.42 -47.91 -21.98
N SER A 806 22.23 -48.94 -22.16
CA SER A 806 23.67 -48.82 -22.35
C SER A 806 24.13 -49.76 -23.46
N ALA A 807 25.22 -49.40 -24.13
CA ALA A 807 25.84 -50.24 -25.15
C ALA A 807 27.36 -50.19 -25.02
N GLY A 808 28.01 -51.28 -25.36
CA GLY A 808 29.45 -51.43 -25.26
C GLY A 808 30.02 -52.27 -26.40
N VAL A 809 31.28 -51.99 -26.74
CA VAL A 809 32.05 -52.75 -27.72
C VAL A 809 33.39 -53.11 -27.07
N GLY A 810 33.78 -54.38 -27.18
CA GLY A 810 35.00 -54.90 -26.59
C GLY A 810 35.78 -55.75 -27.59
N VAL A 811 37.10 -55.77 -27.43
CA VAL A 811 38.01 -56.65 -28.17
C VAL A 811 38.86 -57.42 -27.18
N GLY A 812 38.98 -58.73 -27.38
CA GLY A 812 39.78 -59.62 -26.54
C GLY A 812 40.85 -60.31 -27.36
N PHE A 813 42.07 -60.36 -26.84
CA PHE A 813 43.22 -61.03 -27.45
C PHE A 813 43.84 -62.00 -26.43
N GLY A 814 44.13 -63.25 -26.85
CA GLY A 814 44.87 -64.23 -26.05
C GLY A 814 46.17 -64.59 -26.74
N TRP A 815 47.29 -64.58 -26.01
CA TRP A 815 48.63 -64.93 -26.52
C TRP A 815 49.12 -66.27 -25.98
#